data_AF-A0A0K9PSI8-F1
#
_entry.id   AF-A0A0K9PSI8-F1
#
_cell.length_a   1.000
_cell.length_b   1.000
_cell.length_c   1.000
_cell.angle_alpha   90.00
_cell.angle_beta   90.00
_cell.angle_gamma   90.00
#
_symmetry.space_group_name_H-M   'P 1'
#
loop_
_entity.id
_entity.type
_entity.pdbx_description
1 polymer ?
#
loop_
_entity_poly.entity_id
_entity_poly.type
_entity_poly.pdbx_seq_one_letter_code
_entity_poly.pdbx_strand_id
1 'polypeptide(L)'
;MAAIGVSSSMPLGNDTKKIARFRGFRGLRPTGQSSMVKSAYYVRPISLFGSSTIVRAVSTPVKPEPSDVKRSKVEIFKEKSNFLRYPLNEELQSEAPSINEAATQLIKFHGSYQQTNRDERGVKSYQFMLRTKNPCGRVSNGLYLAMDTLADEFGIGTLRLTTRQTFQLHGVMKKNLKTVMSTIIQNMGSTLGACGDLNRNVLAPAAPYKSKDYLFAQETADNIAALLTPQSGAYYDLWVDGEKAMSAEPPEVVEARNDNSHETNFPDSPEPIYGTQFLPRKFKVAVTVPTDNSVDILTNDVGIVVVSDAHGEPQGFNIYVGGGMGRTHRIKTTFARLGDELGYVPKEDILYVMKAIVVTQRENGRRDERRYSRMKYLIDDWGIDKFRSVVEQYYGKKIEPFKELPEWEFVDYLGWHEQGDGTMFCGLHIDSGRIGGTTKKTLRAIIEKYNLDVRLTPNQNIILTNINRAWRKPISTSLAEAGILDIKYVDPLNVTAMACPALPLCPLAITEAERGIPALLKRVRAIFDKVGLKHYDSVVIRVTGCPNGCARPYMAELGFVGDGPNSYQIWLGGTPNQMSLAKSFKDKVKIHDLEKVLEPLFSYWKMKSLHGESFGDFTNRLGFDQLTEMVDKWDGSLEKVI
;
A
#
# COMPACT_ATOMS: atom_id res chain seq x y z
N MET A 1 -26.03 -65.42 -0.63
CA MET A 1 -26.20 -66.09 -1.94
C MET A 1 -24.86 -66.08 -2.68
N ALA A 2 -24.71 -66.98 -3.66
CA ALA A 2 -23.59 -67.10 -4.60
C ALA A 2 -23.57 -65.96 -5.65
N ALA A 3 -22.52 -65.70 -6.46
CA ALA A 3 -21.09 -66.03 -6.38
C ALA A 3 -20.27 -65.33 -7.50
N ILE A 4 -18.94 -65.22 -7.29
CA ILE A 4 -17.81 -65.40 -8.25
C ILE A 4 -17.83 -64.75 -9.66
N GLY A 5 -16.82 -63.89 -9.91
CA GLY A 5 -15.89 -64.06 -11.06
C GLY A 5 -16.19 -63.37 -12.41
N VAL A 6 -15.26 -63.30 -13.39
CA VAL A 6 -13.77 -63.40 -13.43
C VAL A 6 -13.27 -62.57 -14.66
N SER A 7 -12.01 -62.14 -14.66
CA SER A 7 -11.30 -61.37 -15.72
C SER A 7 -11.12 -62.07 -17.08
N SER A 8 -10.90 -61.28 -18.16
CA SER A 8 -9.95 -61.61 -19.26
C SER A 8 -9.58 -60.36 -20.10
N SER A 9 -8.72 -60.50 -21.13
CA SER A 9 -7.78 -59.45 -21.60
C SER A 9 -7.79 -59.10 -23.10
N MET A 10 -6.97 -58.10 -23.47
CA MET A 10 -6.67 -57.55 -24.81
C MET A 10 -6.46 -58.56 -25.96
N PRO A 11 -6.59 -58.13 -27.23
CA PRO A 11 -5.37 -57.92 -28.06
C PRO A 11 -5.38 -56.65 -28.97
N LEU A 12 -4.29 -56.44 -29.73
CA LEU A 12 -4.03 -55.29 -30.61
C LEU A 12 -4.55 -55.46 -32.07
N GLY A 13 -4.63 -54.35 -32.83
CA GLY A 13 -4.82 -54.35 -34.30
C GLY A 13 -4.44 -53.00 -34.96
N ASN A 14 -3.89 -53.05 -36.18
CA ASN A 14 -3.46 -51.89 -37.00
C ASN A 14 -4.47 -51.58 -38.14
N ASP A 15 -4.60 -50.31 -38.57
CA ASP A 15 -4.72 -49.95 -40.01
C ASP A 15 -4.64 -48.42 -40.28
N THR A 16 -4.63 -47.95 -41.55
CA THR A 16 -3.40 -47.70 -42.36
C THR A 16 -3.48 -46.46 -43.30
N LYS A 17 -2.29 -46.00 -43.76
CA LYS A 17 -1.94 -45.40 -45.09
C LYS A 17 -2.62 -44.10 -45.62
N LYS A 18 -1.75 -43.11 -45.94
CA LYS A 18 -1.52 -42.45 -47.27
C LYS A 18 -0.35 -41.43 -47.13
N ILE A 19 0.68 -41.24 -47.98
CA ILE A 19 1.02 -41.54 -49.41
C ILE A 19 0.27 -40.58 -50.37
N ALA A 20 0.87 -39.76 -51.26
CA ALA A 20 2.27 -39.53 -51.75
C ALA A 20 2.50 -38.04 -52.19
N ARG A 21 3.68 -37.39 -52.07
CA ARG A 21 4.90 -37.30 -52.97
C ARG A 21 4.96 -36.22 -54.10
N PHE A 22 5.95 -35.29 -53.99
CA PHE A 22 6.83 -34.67 -55.04
C PHE A 22 6.19 -33.87 -56.23
N ARG A 23 6.88 -33.02 -57.04
CA ARG A 23 8.31 -32.61 -57.27
C ARG A 23 8.42 -31.05 -57.31
N GLY A 24 9.54 -30.37 -56.98
CA GLY A 24 10.72 -30.06 -57.86
C GLY A 24 10.74 -28.56 -58.28
N PHE A 25 11.82 -27.89 -58.76
CA PHE A 25 13.25 -28.22 -58.95
C PHE A 25 14.10 -26.94 -59.31
N ARG A 26 15.37 -26.80 -58.84
CA ARG A 26 16.41 -25.74 -59.19
C ARG A 26 16.08 -24.29 -58.76
N GLY A 27 17.01 -23.34 -58.60
CA GLY A 27 18.50 -23.28 -58.65
C GLY A 27 19.00 -22.06 -57.82
N LEU A 28 20.25 -21.57 -57.80
CA LEU A 28 21.50 -21.89 -58.52
C LEU A 28 22.75 -21.56 -57.63
N ARG A 29 23.97 -21.41 -58.20
CA ARG A 29 25.27 -21.43 -57.46
C ARG A 29 25.90 -20.05 -57.11
N PRO A 30 26.88 -20.00 -56.17
CA PRO A 30 27.56 -18.77 -55.72
C PRO A 30 28.92 -18.52 -56.40
N THR A 31 29.49 -17.32 -56.18
CA THR A 31 30.92 -17.02 -56.32
C THR A 31 31.41 -16.05 -55.24
N GLY A 32 32.58 -16.33 -54.68
CA GLY A 32 33.31 -15.48 -53.73
C GLY A 32 34.60 -16.19 -53.32
N GLN A 33 35.77 -15.63 -53.64
CA GLN A 33 37.05 -16.33 -53.53
C GLN A 33 38.21 -15.34 -53.36
N SER A 34 39.20 -15.70 -52.52
CA SER A 34 40.47 -14.97 -52.29
C SER A 34 40.35 -13.59 -51.59
N SER A 35 41.28 -13.10 -50.77
CA SER A 35 42.28 -13.66 -49.81
C SER A 35 42.88 -12.46 -49.03
N MET A 36 43.62 -12.54 -47.90
CA MET A 36 44.08 -13.59 -46.97
C MET A 36 44.18 -12.90 -45.56
N VAL A 37 44.87 -13.30 -44.47
CA VAL A 37 45.93 -14.28 -44.18
C VAL A 37 45.89 -14.75 -42.69
N LYS A 38 46.71 -15.78 -42.40
CA LYS A 38 47.35 -16.27 -41.15
C LYS A 38 47.44 -15.29 -39.94
N SER A 39 47.55 -15.68 -38.66
CA SER A 39 47.74 -16.99 -37.96
C SER A 39 47.57 -16.75 -36.43
N ALA A 40 47.55 -17.72 -35.50
CA ALA A 40 47.63 -19.19 -35.52
C ALA A 40 46.87 -19.79 -34.31
N TYR A 41 46.66 -21.11 -34.30
CA TYR A 41 46.05 -21.86 -33.20
C TYR A 41 47.05 -22.22 -32.09
N TYR A 42 46.53 -22.46 -30.88
CA TYR A 42 47.01 -23.56 -30.03
C TYR A 42 45.83 -24.27 -29.36
N VAL A 43 45.90 -25.61 -29.30
CA VAL A 43 44.86 -26.49 -28.74
C VAL A 43 45.44 -27.26 -27.56
N ARG A 44 44.68 -27.40 -26.47
CA ARG A 44 44.88 -28.42 -25.42
C ARG A 44 43.54 -29.02 -24.96
N PRO A 45 43.55 -30.24 -24.38
CA PRO A 45 42.43 -31.18 -24.56
C PRO A 45 41.37 -31.14 -23.46
N ILE A 46 40.24 -31.78 -23.77
CA ILE A 46 39.11 -32.05 -22.87
C ILE A 46 39.48 -33.19 -21.90
N SER A 47 39.16 -33.05 -20.62
CA SER A 47 39.07 -34.15 -19.66
C SER A 47 37.75 -34.10 -18.89
N LEU A 48 37.02 -35.22 -18.88
CA LEU A 48 35.75 -35.36 -18.19
C LEU A 48 35.96 -35.70 -16.71
N PHE A 49 35.59 -34.79 -15.80
CA PHE A 49 35.21 -35.14 -14.43
C PHE A 49 34.06 -34.25 -13.96
N GLY A 50 32.95 -34.86 -13.56
CA GLY A 50 31.83 -34.16 -12.93
C GLY A 50 32.19 -33.78 -11.50
N SER A 51 31.82 -32.57 -11.08
CA SER A 51 31.96 -32.11 -9.71
C SER A 51 30.63 -31.59 -9.21
N SER A 52 30.17 -32.08 -8.06
CA SER A 52 29.03 -31.52 -7.34
C SER A 52 29.44 -30.21 -6.70
N THR A 53 28.84 -29.09 -7.14
CA THR A 53 29.16 -27.75 -6.64
C THR A 53 28.61 -27.55 -5.22
N ILE A 54 29.31 -28.10 -4.23
CA ILE A 54 29.07 -27.80 -2.81
C ILE A 54 29.29 -26.29 -2.63
N VAL A 55 28.24 -25.58 -2.21
CA VAL A 55 28.32 -24.16 -1.85
C VAL A 55 29.16 -24.04 -0.58
N ARG A 56 30.45 -23.77 -0.77
CA ARG A 56 31.42 -23.65 0.33
C ARG A 56 31.22 -22.30 1.01
N ALA A 57 30.80 -22.31 2.27
CA ALA A 57 30.66 -21.10 3.07
C ALA A 57 31.98 -20.32 3.09
N VAL A 58 31.94 -19.06 2.64
CA VAL A 58 33.08 -18.13 2.70
C VAL A 58 33.10 -17.52 4.09
N SER A 59 34.25 -17.58 4.76
CA SER A 59 34.43 -17.03 6.11
C SER A 59 34.03 -15.56 6.16
N THR A 60 33.16 -15.20 7.11
CA THR A 60 32.84 -13.81 7.42
C THR A 60 34.13 -13.03 7.74
N PRO A 61 34.33 -11.83 7.17
CA PRO A 61 35.44 -10.98 7.57
C PRO A 61 35.37 -10.69 9.07
N VAL A 62 36.51 -10.82 9.76
CA VAL A 62 36.59 -10.47 11.19
C VAL A 62 36.21 -9.00 11.34
N LYS A 63 35.10 -8.77 12.02
CA LYS A 63 34.55 -7.43 12.26
C LYS A 63 35.56 -6.66 13.13
N PRO A 64 36.05 -5.47 12.72
CA PRO A 64 36.85 -4.64 13.61
C PRO A 64 36.02 -4.27 14.84
N GLU A 65 36.69 -4.02 15.96
CA GLU A 65 36.03 -3.62 17.21
C GLU A 65 35.11 -2.41 17.01
N PRO A 66 33.98 -2.33 17.75
CA PRO A 66 32.93 -1.38 17.45
C PRO A 66 33.39 0.05 17.73
N SER A 67 33.76 0.77 16.67
CA SER A 67 33.52 2.21 16.61
C SER A 67 32.03 2.45 16.86
N ASP A 68 31.72 3.46 17.68
CA ASP A 68 30.36 3.72 18.17
C ASP A 68 29.35 3.76 17.02
N VAL A 69 28.58 2.69 16.85
CA VAL A 69 27.64 2.53 15.75
C VAL A 69 26.50 3.50 15.98
N LYS A 70 26.60 4.68 15.36
CA LYS A 70 25.66 5.78 15.49
C LYS A 70 24.23 5.30 15.25
N ARG A 71 23.44 5.26 16.32
CA ARG A 71 22.03 4.84 16.32
C ARG A 71 21.12 6.02 16.63
N SER A 72 19.95 6.06 15.98
CA SER A 72 18.95 7.08 16.29
C SER A 72 18.34 6.87 17.69
N LYS A 73 17.85 7.94 18.34
CA LYS A 73 17.17 7.88 19.66
C LYS A 73 16.12 6.76 19.75
N VAL A 74 15.40 6.48 18.66
CA VAL A 74 14.31 5.49 18.65
C VAL A 74 14.83 4.05 18.76
N GLU A 75 16.05 3.78 18.33
CA GLU A 75 16.67 2.47 18.56
C GLU A 75 17.00 2.28 20.04
N ILE A 76 17.51 3.31 20.71
CA ILE A 76 17.79 3.32 22.15
C ILE A 76 16.50 3.16 22.96
N PHE A 77 15.41 3.82 22.54
CA PHE A 77 14.10 3.65 23.18
C PHE A 77 13.54 2.23 22.98
N LYS A 78 13.65 1.62 21.79
CA LYS A 78 13.24 0.22 21.56
C LYS A 78 14.04 -0.74 22.44
N GLU A 79 15.35 -0.63 22.42
CA GLU A 79 16.29 -1.43 23.21
C GLU A 79 15.97 -1.44 24.70
N LYS A 80 15.74 -0.26 25.28
CA LYS A 80 15.48 -0.11 26.73
C LYS A 80 14.03 -0.35 27.14
N SER A 81 13.15 -0.80 26.22
CA SER A 81 11.70 -0.85 26.47
C SER A 81 11.14 -2.17 26.99
N ASN A 82 11.95 -3.22 27.19
CA ASN A 82 11.45 -4.57 27.48
C ASN A 82 10.34 -5.00 26.51
N PHE A 83 10.67 -4.96 25.21
CA PHE A 83 9.74 -5.16 24.10
C PHE A 83 8.50 -4.26 24.21
N LEU A 84 8.74 -2.95 24.12
CA LEU A 84 7.77 -1.86 23.99
C LEU A 84 6.99 -1.46 25.25
N ARG A 85 7.15 -2.18 26.38
CA ARG A 85 6.46 -1.94 27.65
C ARG A 85 6.89 -0.66 28.39
N TYR A 86 8.19 -0.46 28.58
CA TYR A 86 8.76 0.56 29.47
C TYR A 86 9.36 1.76 28.71
N PRO A 87 9.22 3.02 29.18
CA PRO A 87 8.44 3.48 30.34
C PRO A 87 6.97 3.74 30.02
N LEU A 88 6.43 3.19 28.91
CA LEU A 88 5.06 3.45 28.49
C LEU A 88 4.02 2.97 29.53
N ASN A 89 4.27 1.83 30.17
CA ASN A 89 3.48 1.29 31.26
C ASN A 89 3.31 2.28 32.43
N GLU A 90 4.40 2.86 32.92
CA GLU A 90 4.38 3.87 34.01
C GLU A 90 3.77 5.19 33.55
N GLU A 91 4.17 5.64 32.35
CA GLU A 91 3.68 6.89 31.76
C GLU A 91 2.18 6.87 31.47
N LEU A 92 1.56 5.70 31.25
CA LEU A 92 0.11 5.58 31.11
C LEU A 92 -0.64 5.78 32.44
N GLN A 93 -0.02 5.47 33.58
CA GLN A 93 -0.63 5.58 34.92
C GLN A 93 -0.45 6.96 35.58
N SER A 94 0.41 7.84 35.03
CA SER A 94 0.65 9.16 35.64
C SER A 94 -0.49 10.16 35.41
N GLU A 95 -0.72 11.07 36.36
CA GLU A 95 -1.76 12.11 36.27
C GLU A 95 -1.55 13.14 35.14
N ALA A 96 -0.35 13.22 34.56
CA ALA A 96 -0.04 14.16 33.48
C ALA A 96 -0.90 13.84 32.23
N PRO A 97 -1.58 14.83 31.59
CA PRO A 97 -2.42 14.59 30.41
C PRO A 97 -1.61 14.18 29.17
N SER A 98 -0.29 14.28 29.24
CA SER A 98 0.68 13.87 28.22
C SER A 98 1.61 12.78 28.72
N ILE A 99 2.30 12.10 27.79
CA ILE A 99 3.40 11.17 28.05
C ILE A 99 4.74 11.68 27.49
N ASN A 100 5.86 11.23 28.08
CA ASN A 100 7.23 11.65 27.78
C ASN A 100 7.73 11.31 26.36
N GLU A 101 8.95 11.73 25.99
CA GLU A 101 9.51 11.51 24.63
C GLU A 101 9.58 10.02 24.25
N ALA A 102 10.04 9.16 25.17
CA ALA A 102 10.22 7.73 24.93
C ALA A 102 8.86 7.02 24.79
N ALA A 103 7.95 7.21 25.74
CA ALA A 103 6.59 6.68 25.68
C ALA A 103 5.83 7.20 24.44
N THR A 104 6.05 8.47 24.06
CA THR A 104 5.54 9.04 22.80
C THR A 104 6.05 8.30 21.56
N GLN A 105 7.22 7.65 21.58
CA GLN A 105 7.65 6.76 20.48
C GLN A 105 7.06 5.35 20.61
N LEU A 106 7.05 4.76 21.81
CA LEU A 106 6.62 3.38 22.06
C LEU A 106 5.12 3.16 21.88
N ILE A 107 4.28 4.14 22.24
CA ILE A 107 2.82 4.05 22.06
C ILE A 107 2.41 3.95 20.58
N LYS A 108 3.31 4.32 19.67
CA LYS A 108 3.11 4.16 18.22
C LYS A 108 3.11 2.70 17.81
N PHE A 109 3.85 1.82 18.48
CA PHE A 109 3.83 0.38 18.17
C PHE A 109 2.48 -0.22 18.61
N HIS A 110 1.93 0.31 19.69
CA HIS A 110 0.55 0.16 20.18
C HIS A 110 -0.48 1.02 19.43
N GLY A 111 -0.25 1.28 18.13
CA GLY A 111 -1.22 1.91 17.23
C GLY A 111 -1.59 3.38 17.46
N SER A 112 -1.11 4.04 18.52
CA SER A 112 -1.56 5.37 18.93
C SER A 112 -0.53 6.49 18.67
N TYR A 113 -0.98 7.74 18.63
CA TYR A 113 -0.15 8.93 18.65
C TYR A 113 -0.69 9.96 19.63
N GLN A 114 0.18 10.46 20.51
CA GLN A 114 -0.03 11.75 21.17
C GLN A 114 -0.06 12.87 20.12
N GLN A 115 -1.05 13.75 20.22
CA GLN A 115 -1.31 14.91 19.39
C GLN A 115 -1.67 16.12 20.27
N THR A 116 -1.65 17.31 19.68
CA THR A 116 -2.20 18.53 20.29
C THR A 116 -3.03 19.26 19.26
N ASN A 117 -4.10 19.95 19.66
CA ASN A 117 -4.78 20.84 18.74
C ASN A 117 -3.86 22.02 18.35
N ARG A 118 -3.83 22.38 17.07
CA ARG A 118 -3.00 23.47 16.52
C ARG A 118 -3.80 24.69 16.07
N ASP A 119 -5.12 24.63 16.10
CA ASP A 119 -5.97 25.82 15.96
C ASP A 119 -6.03 26.60 17.29
N GLU A 120 -5.92 25.91 18.41
CA GLU A 120 -5.85 26.48 19.76
C GLU A 120 -4.55 27.29 19.97
N ARG A 121 -4.69 28.49 20.53
CA ARG A 121 -3.58 29.38 20.88
C ARG A 121 -3.46 29.49 22.40
N GLY A 122 -2.41 28.90 22.97
CA GLY A 122 -2.14 28.96 24.41
C GLY A 122 -1.66 27.63 24.98
N VAL A 123 -2.31 27.18 26.06
CA VAL A 123 -2.05 25.88 26.70
C VAL A 123 -2.38 24.75 25.73
N LYS A 124 -1.52 23.73 25.65
CA LYS A 124 -1.69 22.58 24.75
C LYS A 124 -2.75 21.63 25.29
N SER A 125 -3.88 21.49 24.60
CA SER A 125 -4.75 20.32 24.77
C SER A 125 -4.03 19.07 24.26
N TYR A 126 -3.73 18.13 25.16
CA TYR A 126 -3.15 16.84 24.81
C TYR A 126 -4.25 15.82 24.58
N GLN A 127 -4.18 15.15 23.43
CA GLN A 127 -5.15 14.13 23.00
C GLN A 127 -4.44 13.03 22.23
N PHE A 128 -5.08 11.89 22.07
CA PHE A 128 -4.54 10.74 21.35
C PHE A 128 -5.40 10.40 20.14
N MET A 129 -4.74 10.03 19.05
CA MET A 129 -5.36 9.33 17.93
C MET A 129 -4.93 7.88 17.92
N LEU A 130 -5.92 6.99 17.88
CA LEU A 130 -5.74 5.56 17.69
C LEU A 130 -5.88 5.24 16.20
N ARG A 131 -5.22 4.18 15.76
CA ARG A 131 -5.39 3.61 14.43
C ARG A 131 -5.56 2.10 14.53
N THR A 132 -6.59 1.56 13.87
CA THR A 132 -6.81 0.12 13.83
C THR A 132 -5.86 -0.59 12.84
N LYS A 133 -5.74 -1.91 12.96
CA LYS A 133 -5.20 -2.84 11.98
C LYS A 133 -6.38 -3.68 11.46
N ASN A 134 -6.63 -3.61 10.16
CA ASN A 134 -7.73 -4.26 9.44
C ASN A 134 -7.18 -4.82 8.11
N PRO A 135 -6.55 -6.00 8.12
CA PRO A 135 -6.09 -6.63 6.89
C PRO A 135 -7.22 -6.72 5.86
N CYS A 136 -6.88 -6.50 4.59
CA CYS A 136 -7.86 -6.41 3.48
C CYS A 136 -8.95 -5.32 3.66
N GLY A 137 -8.78 -4.42 4.63
CA GLY A 137 -9.79 -3.45 5.03
C GLY A 137 -11.00 -4.02 5.77
N ARG A 138 -11.00 -5.30 6.14
CA ARG A 138 -12.20 -5.93 6.74
C ARG A 138 -12.47 -5.44 8.16
N VAL A 139 -13.74 -5.16 8.42
CA VAL A 139 -14.28 -4.71 9.70
C VAL A 139 -15.56 -5.51 9.93
N SER A 140 -15.60 -6.29 11.02
CA SER A 140 -16.82 -7.00 11.40
C SER A 140 -17.90 -6.03 11.89
N ASN A 141 -19.17 -6.43 11.83
CA ASN A 141 -20.29 -5.63 12.32
C ASN A 141 -20.05 -5.07 13.73
N GLY A 142 -19.73 -5.94 14.69
CA GLY A 142 -19.44 -5.56 16.08
C GLY A 142 -18.27 -4.57 16.22
N LEU A 143 -17.19 -4.75 15.44
CA LEU A 143 -16.08 -3.80 15.44
C LEU A 143 -16.48 -2.44 14.88
N TYR A 144 -17.36 -2.39 13.86
CA TYR A 144 -17.88 -1.12 13.35
C TYR A 144 -18.70 -0.41 14.42
N LEU A 145 -19.66 -1.10 15.06
CA LEU A 145 -20.52 -0.50 16.09
C LEU A 145 -19.73 -0.03 17.31
N ALA A 146 -18.71 -0.79 17.73
CA ALA A 146 -17.79 -0.38 18.79
C ALA A 146 -16.98 0.87 18.39
N MET A 147 -16.35 0.88 17.21
CA MET A 147 -15.61 2.05 16.72
C MET A 147 -16.49 3.29 16.56
N ASP A 148 -17.75 3.12 16.13
CA ASP A 148 -18.73 4.17 15.99
C ASP A 148 -19.14 4.77 17.35
N THR A 149 -19.45 3.93 18.34
CA THR A 149 -19.76 4.37 19.72
C THR A 149 -18.57 5.07 20.37
N LEU A 150 -17.38 4.46 20.32
CA LEU A 150 -16.14 5.01 20.90
C LEU A 150 -15.77 6.39 20.32
N ALA A 151 -16.13 6.66 19.06
CA ALA A 151 -15.88 7.94 18.42
C ALA A 151 -16.73 9.09 18.99
N ASP A 152 -17.95 8.79 19.47
CA ASP A 152 -18.86 9.77 20.08
C ASP A 152 -18.61 9.91 21.59
N GLU A 153 -18.34 8.80 22.30
CA GLU A 153 -18.13 8.80 23.76
C GLU A 153 -16.75 9.31 24.19
N PHE A 154 -15.70 8.96 23.44
CA PHE A 154 -14.30 9.23 23.83
C PHE A 154 -13.49 10.00 22.78
N GLY A 155 -14.04 10.19 21.57
CA GLY A 155 -13.40 10.90 20.46
C GLY A 155 -13.97 12.31 20.23
N ILE A 156 -13.84 12.79 18.99
CA ILE A 156 -14.44 14.05 18.49
C ILE A 156 -15.68 13.84 17.60
N GLY A 157 -16.48 12.79 17.86
CA GLY A 157 -17.70 12.49 17.11
C GLY A 157 -17.49 12.09 15.64
N THR A 158 -16.26 11.67 15.27
CA THR A 158 -15.93 11.29 13.89
C THR A 158 -14.99 10.09 13.80
N LEU A 159 -15.25 9.24 12.81
CA LEU A 159 -14.31 8.23 12.32
C LEU A 159 -13.60 8.75 11.06
N ARG A 160 -12.36 8.32 10.86
CA ARG A 160 -11.55 8.68 9.69
C ARG A 160 -11.03 7.42 9.01
N LEU A 161 -11.61 7.07 7.85
CA LEU A 161 -11.09 6.04 6.95
C LEU A 161 -9.71 6.49 6.43
N THR A 162 -8.85 5.58 5.97
CA THR A 162 -7.46 5.92 5.61
C THR A 162 -6.97 5.32 4.30
N THR A 163 -5.89 5.90 3.76
CA THR A 163 -5.15 5.41 2.58
C THR A 163 -4.46 4.06 2.74
N ARG A 164 -4.78 3.32 3.81
CA ARG A 164 -4.35 1.95 4.07
C ARG A 164 -5.46 1.07 4.66
N GLN A 165 -6.73 1.37 4.36
CA GLN A 165 -7.86 0.53 4.72
C GLN A 165 -8.06 0.33 6.23
N THR A 166 -7.74 1.33 7.06
CA THR A 166 -8.01 1.29 8.51
C THR A 166 -8.72 2.54 9.00
N PHE A 167 -9.34 2.47 10.19
CA PHE A 167 -9.85 3.65 10.88
C PHE A 167 -8.74 4.41 11.60
N GLN A 168 -8.97 5.72 11.76
CA GLN A 168 -8.40 6.53 12.82
C GLN A 168 -9.53 7.16 13.64
N LEU A 169 -9.41 7.06 14.96
CA LEU A 169 -10.29 7.72 15.94
C LEU A 169 -9.45 8.77 16.65
N HIS A 170 -9.89 10.03 16.64
CA HIS A 170 -9.16 11.19 17.16
C HIS A 170 -9.89 11.76 18.38
N GLY A 171 -9.16 12.45 19.28
CA GLY A 171 -9.74 13.16 20.44
C GLY A 171 -9.53 12.50 21.80
N VAL A 172 -9.01 11.27 21.84
CA VAL A 172 -9.02 10.46 23.07
C VAL A 172 -8.12 11.05 24.15
N MET A 173 -8.72 11.48 25.25
CA MET A 173 -7.98 11.90 26.45
C MET A 173 -7.20 10.73 27.02
N LYS A 174 -5.97 10.96 27.50
CA LYS A 174 -5.06 9.94 28.05
C LYS A 174 -5.76 8.97 29.02
N LYS A 175 -6.50 9.52 29.99
CA LYS A 175 -7.24 8.75 31.02
C LYS A 175 -8.27 7.76 30.46
N ASN A 176 -8.76 7.97 29.24
CA ASN A 176 -9.73 7.10 28.57
C ASN A 176 -9.03 6.07 27.66
N LEU A 177 -7.72 6.21 27.41
CA LEU A 177 -7.03 5.50 26.33
C LEU A 177 -6.99 3.98 26.55
N LYS A 178 -6.85 3.51 27.80
CA LYS A 178 -6.91 2.08 28.12
C LYS A 178 -8.31 1.52 27.81
N THR A 179 -9.38 2.19 28.22
CA THR A 179 -10.77 1.81 27.93
C THR A 179 -11.02 1.72 26.43
N VAL A 180 -10.63 2.73 25.65
CA VAL A 180 -10.81 2.70 24.18
C VAL A 180 -10.02 1.54 23.55
N MET A 181 -8.79 1.27 24.02
CA MET A 181 -7.99 0.13 23.54
C MET A 181 -8.60 -1.22 23.92
N SER A 182 -9.05 -1.41 25.16
CA SER A 182 -9.64 -2.66 25.64
C SER A 182 -10.95 -2.96 24.91
N THR A 183 -11.83 -1.97 24.74
CA THR A 183 -13.09 -2.14 23.98
C THR A 183 -12.84 -2.50 22.52
N ILE A 184 -11.81 -1.93 21.87
CA ILE A 184 -11.41 -2.34 20.50
C ILE A 184 -10.98 -3.82 20.49
N ILE A 185 -10.16 -4.25 21.44
CA ILE A 185 -9.66 -5.64 21.55
C ILE A 185 -10.82 -6.62 21.78
N GLN A 186 -11.71 -6.30 22.72
CA GLN A 186 -12.87 -7.12 23.09
C GLN A 186 -13.90 -7.25 21.96
N ASN A 187 -13.95 -6.29 21.02
CA ASN A 187 -14.83 -6.32 19.85
C ASN A 187 -14.11 -6.81 18.57
N MET A 188 -13.19 -7.78 18.70
CA MET A 188 -12.44 -8.40 17.59
C MET A 188 -11.56 -7.43 16.78
N GLY A 189 -11.23 -6.27 17.33
CA GLY A 189 -10.34 -5.29 16.71
C GLY A 189 -8.90 -5.36 17.26
N SER A 190 -8.00 -4.65 16.59
CA SER A 190 -6.64 -4.44 17.10
C SER A 190 -6.08 -3.10 16.60
N THR A 191 -5.13 -2.54 17.33
CA THR A 191 -4.32 -1.38 16.90
C THR A 191 -2.82 -1.74 16.80
N LEU A 192 -2.45 -2.95 17.21
CA LEU A 192 -1.06 -3.43 17.23
C LEU A 192 -0.42 -3.37 15.84
N GLY A 193 0.73 -2.72 15.71
CA GLY A 193 1.45 -2.58 14.44
C GLY A 193 0.81 -1.63 13.43
N ALA A 194 -0.37 -1.07 13.69
CA ALA A 194 -0.94 -0.03 12.81
C ALA A 194 0.03 1.16 12.66
N CYS A 195 0.84 1.42 13.69
CA CYS A 195 1.85 2.47 13.76
C CYS A 195 3.28 1.94 14.06
N GLY A 196 4.17 2.72 14.70
CA GLY A 196 5.53 2.25 15.06
C GLY A 196 6.48 1.99 13.87
N ASP A 197 7.55 1.25 14.13
CA ASP A 197 8.51 0.73 13.13
C ASP A 197 8.34 -0.79 12.98
N LEU A 198 7.16 -1.14 12.47
CA LEU A 198 6.65 -2.49 12.24
C LEU A 198 6.09 -2.59 10.81
N ASN A 199 5.73 -3.80 10.38
CA ASN A 199 4.77 -3.95 9.28
C ASN A 199 3.46 -3.24 9.65
N ARG A 200 2.94 -2.42 8.73
CA ARG A 200 1.67 -1.72 8.87
C ARG A 200 0.52 -2.60 8.37
N ASN A 201 -0.68 -2.03 8.35
CA ASN A 201 -1.82 -2.70 7.72
C ASN A 201 -1.47 -3.14 6.29
N VAL A 202 -1.70 -4.41 5.99
CA VAL A 202 -1.48 -5.01 4.66
C VAL A 202 -2.70 -4.71 3.80
N LEU A 203 -2.47 -4.26 2.58
CA LEU A 203 -3.57 -3.94 1.66
C LEU A 203 -3.98 -5.18 0.85
N ALA A 204 -5.25 -5.24 0.49
CA ALA A 204 -5.78 -6.20 -0.48
C ALA A 204 -6.98 -5.56 -1.21
N PRO A 205 -7.40 -6.12 -2.37
CA PRO A 205 -8.58 -5.68 -3.09
C PRO A 205 -9.79 -5.59 -2.17
N ALA A 206 -10.41 -4.40 -2.11
CA ALA A 206 -11.44 -4.13 -1.10
C ALA A 206 -12.79 -4.73 -1.47
N ALA A 207 -13.05 -5.01 -2.76
CA ALA A 207 -14.29 -5.67 -3.17
C ALA A 207 -14.42 -7.08 -2.55
N PRO A 208 -15.59 -7.42 -1.98
CA PRO A 208 -15.89 -8.76 -1.45
C PRO A 208 -16.27 -9.77 -2.56
N TYR A 209 -15.60 -9.73 -3.72
CA TYR A 209 -15.80 -10.73 -4.77
C TYR A 209 -15.42 -12.13 -4.28
N LYS A 210 -16.13 -13.15 -4.81
CA LYS A 210 -15.94 -14.56 -4.45
C LYS A 210 -15.18 -15.37 -5.52
N SER A 211 -14.45 -14.70 -6.42
CA SER A 211 -13.51 -15.34 -7.33
C SER A 211 -12.25 -15.80 -6.59
N LYS A 212 -11.62 -16.89 -7.06
CA LYS A 212 -10.50 -17.56 -6.38
C LYS A 212 -9.31 -16.62 -6.13
N ASP A 213 -8.97 -15.81 -7.11
CA ASP A 213 -7.88 -14.85 -7.11
C ASP A 213 -8.08 -13.73 -6.08
N TYR A 214 -9.26 -13.11 -6.03
CA TYR A 214 -9.58 -12.07 -5.05
C TYR A 214 -9.61 -12.62 -3.62
N LEU A 215 -10.18 -13.82 -3.42
CA LEU A 215 -10.18 -14.49 -2.13
C LEU A 215 -8.75 -14.83 -1.68
N PHE A 216 -7.94 -15.40 -2.57
CA PHE A 216 -6.56 -15.79 -2.29
C PHE A 216 -5.63 -14.59 -2.06
N ALA A 217 -5.83 -13.48 -2.77
CA ALA A 217 -5.13 -12.21 -2.51
C ALA A 217 -5.45 -11.65 -1.12
N GLN A 218 -6.69 -11.84 -0.65
CA GLN A 218 -7.13 -11.39 0.67
C GLN A 218 -6.57 -12.31 1.78
N GLU A 219 -6.70 -13.63 1.63
CA GLU A 219 -6.11 -14.64 2.52
C GLU A 219 -4.59 -14.45 2.66
N THR A 220 -3.89 -14.23 1.54
CA THR A 220 -2.44 -13.93 1.55
C THR A 220 -2.12 -12.65 2.33
N ALA A 221 -2.92 -11.59 2.16
CA ALA A 221 -2.74 -10.35 2.90
C ALA A 221 -2.99 -10.51 4.41
N ASP A 222 -3.92 -11.38 4.80
CA ASP A 222 -4.17 -11.75 6.19
C ASP A 222 -3.01 -12.55 6.77
N ASN A 223 -2.55 -13.58 6.07
CA ASN A 223 -1.45 -14.45 6.49
C ASN A 223 -0.14 -13.68 6.64
N ILE A 224 0.16 -12.74 5.73
CA ILE A 224 1.30 -11.82 5.86
C ILE A 224 1.10 -10.83 7.02
N ALA A 225 -0.14 -10.36 7.26
CA ALA A 225 -0.43 -9.50 8.40
C ALA A 225 -0.30 -10.25 9.74
N ALA A 226 -0.62 -11.54 9.78
CA ALA A 226 -0.49 -12.43 10.93
C ALA A 226 0.98 -12.78 11.20
N LEU A 227 1.70 -13.32 10.21
CA LEU A 227 3.13 -13.61 10.20
C LEU A 227 3.94 -12.46 10.84
N LEU A 228 3.69 -11.23 10.40
CA LEU A 228 4.39 -10.01 10.80
C LEU A 228 3.70 -9.25 11.96
N THR A 229 2.91 -9.93 12.79
CA THR A 229 2.41 -9.39 14.08
C THR A 229 3.48 -9.55 15.16
N PRO A 230 3.74 -8.53 16.00
CA PRO A 230 4.61 -8.64 17.19
C PRO A 230 4.14 -9.75 18.14
N GLN A 231 5.07 -10.56 18.63
CA GLN A 231 4.78 -11.75 19.44
C GLN A 231 5.03 -11.57 20.95
N SER A 232 5.69 -10.49 21.36
CA SER A 232 6.20 -10.29 22.73
C SER A 232 5.15 -10.12 23.83
N GLY A 233 3.84 -10.17 23.52
CA GLY A 233 2.74 -10.08 24.49
C GLY A 233 2.39 -8.67 24.98
N ALA A 234 3.34 -7.72 24.95
CA ALA A 234 3.25 -6.38 25.55
C ALA A 234 1.97 -5.59 25.24
N TYR A 235 1.36 -5.81 24.08
CA TYR A 235 0.10 -5.19 23.69
C TYR A 235 -1.09 -5.63 24.56
N TYR A 236 -1.17 -6.91 24.94
CA TYR A 236 -2.22 -7.40 25.83
C TYR A 236 -1.90 -7.06 27.30
N ASP A 237 -0.63 -7.13 27.71
CA ASP A 237 -0.17 -6.71 29.04
C ASP A 237 -0.60 -5.27 29.38
N LEU A 238 -0.47 -4.32 28.43
CA LEU A 238 -0.75 -2.89 28.68
C LEU A 238 -2.24 -2.52 28.59
N TRP A 239 -3.01 -3.19 27.72
CA TRP A 239 -4.37 -2.75 27.39
C TRP A 239 -5.48 -3.63 27.98
N VAL A 240 -5.21 -4.90 28.24
CA VAL A 240 -6.16 -5.87 28.81
C VAL A 240 -5.51 -6.73 29.91
N ASP A 241 -4.50 -6.16 30.59
CA ASP A 241 -3.84 -6.73 31.78
C ASP A 241 -3.30 -8.17 31.61
N GLY A 242 -2.95 -8.53 30.37
CA GLY A 242 -2.43 -9.86 30.00
C GLY A 242 -3.49 -10.85 29.49
N GLU A 243 -4.79 -10.50 29.54
CA GLU A 243 -5.86 -11.33 28.97
C GLU A 243 -5.71 -11.44 27.44
N LYS A 244 -5.27 -12.59 26.95
CA LYS A 244 -5.15 -12.84 25.51
C LYS A 244 -6.54 -13.02 24.89
N ALA A 245 -6.94 -12.08 24.03
CA ALA A 245 -8.06 -12.31 23.13
C ALA A 245 -7.76 -13.54 22.24
N MET A 246 -8.71 -14.48 22.15
CA MET A 246 -8.51 -15.69 21.36
C MET A 246 -8.53 -15.37 19.85
N SER A 247 -7.44 -15.70 19.17
CA SER A 247 -7.34 -15.69 17.71
C SER A 247 -6.74 -17.01 17.24
N ALA A 248 -7.47 -17.75 16.42
CA ALA A 248 -6.89 -18.86 15.68
C ALA A 248 -5.94 -18.29 14.61
N GLU A 249 -4.72 -18.79 14.54
CA GLU A 249 -3.75 -18.44 13.51
C GLU A 249 -3.53 -19.65 12.59
N PRO A 250 -3.47 -19.46 11.26
CA PRO A 250 -3.33 -20.58 10.33
C PRO A 250 -2.02 -21.36 10.52
N PRO A 251 -2.02 -22.71 10.42
CA PRO A 251 -0.84 -23.53 10.66
C PRO A 251 0.38 -23.14 9.81
N GLU A 252 0.18 -22.79 8.55
CA GLU A 252 1.23 -22.36 7.61
C GLU A 252 1.85 -21.02 7.99
N VAL A 253 1.11 -20.14 8.68
CA VAL A 253 1.64 -18.89 9.25
C VAL A 253 2.52 -19.18 10.48
N VAL A 254 2.10 -20.14 11.31
CA VAL A 254 2.88 -20.58 12.47
C VAL A 254 4.17 -21.29 12.01
N GLU A 255 4.08 -22.17 11.02
CA GLU A 255 5.21 -22.87 10.41
C GLU A 255 6.20 -21.88 9.77
N ALA A 256 5.74 -21.03 8.84
CA ALA A 256 6.60 -20.07 8.16
C ALA A 256 7.17 -19.00 9.10
N ARG A 257 6.49 -18.69 10.23
CA ARG A 257 7.08 -17.88 11.29
C ARG A 257 8.19 -18.62 12.01
N ASN A 258 7.96 -19.86 12.44
CA ASN A 258 8.85 -20.60 13.33
C ASN A 258 10.08 -21.18 12.62
N ASP A 259 9.99 -21.44 11.31
CA ASP A 259 11.12 -21.81 10.47
C ASP A 259 12.33 -20.88 10.69
N ASN A 260 13.50 -21.48 10.87
CA ASN A 260 14.79 -20.80 10.98
C ASN A 260 15.88 -21.46 10.12
N SER A 261 15.49 -22.20 9.07
CA SER A 261 16.41 -22.99 8.22
C SER A 261 17.48 -22.15 7.51
N HIS A 262 17.25 -20.84 7.43
CA HIS A 262 18.10 -19.84 6.76
C HIS A 262 18.40 -18.63 7.67
N GLU A 263 18.57 -18.87 8.97
CA GLU A 263 18.99 -17.86 9.98
C GLU A 263 18.12 -16.59 10.00
N THR A 264 16.82 -16.75 9.73
CA THR A 264 15.85 -15.66 9.66
C THR A 264 15.35 -15.18 11.02
N ASN A 265 15.47 -16.00 12.08
CA ASN A 265 14.89 -15.74 13.39
C ASN A 265 15.94 -15.66 14.52
N PHE A 266 15.57 -14.95 15.59
CA PHE A 266 16.23 -15.02 16.89
C PHE A 266 15.51 -16.06 17.77
N PRO A 267 16.05 -17.28 17.96
CA PRO A 267 15.30 -18.41 18.51
C PRO A 267 14.77 -18.19 19.94
N ASP A 268 15.55 -17.55 20.81
CA ASP A 268 15.18 -17.29 22.22
C ASP A 268 14.53 -15.90 22.43
N SER A 269 14.12 -15.22 21.35
CA SER A 269 13.55 -13.88 21.44
C SER A 269 12.02 -13.91 21.60
N PRO A 270 11.44 -13.11 22.52
CA PRO A 270 10.01 -12.78 22.52
C PRO A 270 9.50 -12.16 21.22
N GLU A 271 10.41 -11.76 20.32
CA GLU A 271 10.12 -11.32 18.95
C GLU A 271 11.01 -12.09 17.96
N PRO A 272 10.62 -13.31 17.51
CA PRO A 272 11.52 -14.17 16.73
C PRO A 272 11.91 -13.55 15.38
N ILE A 273 10.95 -12.96 14.64
CA ILE A 273 11.23 -12.24 13.38
C ILE A 273 11.75 -10.82 13.65
N TYR A 274 11.19 -10.08 14.62
CA TYR A 274 11.49 -8.65 14.76
C TYR A 274 12.76 -8.35 15.57
N GLY A 275 13.08 -9.17 16.58
CA GLY A 275 14.12 -8.93 17.57
C GLY A 275 13.90 -7.67 18.42
N THR A 276 14.77 -7.46 19.41
CA THR A 276 14.71 -6.32 20.36
C THR A 276 14.67 -4.95 19.69
N GLN A 277 15.26 -4.81 18.50
CA GLN A 277 15.35 -3.55 17.77
C GLN A 277 14.20 -3.36 16.75
N PHE A 278 13.29 -4.32 16.57
CA PHE A 278 12.25 -4.32 15.52
C PHE A 278 12.81 -3.91 14.15
N LEU A 279 12.01 -3.31 13.26
CA LEU A 279 12.53 -2.79 11.99
C LEU A 279 13.18 -1.39 12.16
N PRO A 280 14.07 -0.98 11.24
CA PRO A 280 14.62 0.38 11.21
C PRO A 280 13.54 1.45 11.00
N ARG A 281 12.45 1.09 10.30
CA ARG A 281 11.32 1.97 10.03
C ARG A 281 10.03 1.18 9.77
N LYS A 282 8.90 1.90 9.70
CA LYS A 282 7.64 1.39 9.16
C LYS A 282 7.87 0.62 7.85
N PHE A 283 7.18 -0.49 7.70
CA PHE A 283 7.18 -1.34 6.53
C PHE A 283 5.74 -1.50 6.02
N LYS A 284 5.54 -1.65 4.71
CA LYS A 284 4.22 -1.72 4.08
C LYS A 284 4.19 -2.86 3.07
N VAL A 285 3.16 -3.69 3.15
CA VAL A 285 2.83 -4.67 2.10
C VAL A 285 1.49 -4.31 1.45
N ALA A 286 1.35 -4.55 0.15
CA ALA A 286 0.08 -4.63 -0.55
C ALA A 286 0.03 -5.91 -1.39
N VAL A 287 -1.08 -6.61 -1.34
CA VAL A 287 -1.41 -7.75 -2.21
C VAL A 287 -2.51 -7.31 -3.17
N THR A 288 -2.53 -7.84 -4.38
CA THR A 288 -3.62 -7.65 -5.35
C THR A 288 -3.67 -8.79 -6.37
N VAL A 289 -4.66 -8.74 -7.27
CA VAL A 289 -4.79 -9.60 -8.45
C VAL A 289 -4.26 -8.85 -9.69
N PRO A 290 -4.09 -9.49 -10.86
CA PRO A 290 -3.72 -8.79 -12.09
C PRO A 290 -4.74 -7.68 -12.43
N THR A 291 -4.28 -6.63 -13.11
CA THR A 291 -5.05 -5.42 -13.47
C THR A 291 -5.55 -4.55 -12.31
N ASP A 292 -5.94 -5.06 -11.14
CA ASP A 292 -6.44 -4.23 -10.02
C ASP A 292 -5.32 -3.48 -9.28
N ASN A 293 -5.14 -2.19 -9.57
CA ASN A 293 -4.23 -1.30 -8.83
C ASN A 293 -4.93 -0.38 -7.82
N SER A 294 -6.11 -0.77 -7.29
CA SER A 294 -6.78 -0.03 -6.20
C SER A 294 -5.86 0.21 -4.98
N VAL A 295 -4.92 -0.72 -4.73
CA VAL A 295 -3.96 -0.71 -3.62
C VAL A 295 -2.76 0.22 -3.83
N ASP A 296 -2.60 0.81 -5.02
CA ASP A 296 -1.49 1.70 -5.39
C ASP A 296 -0.12 1.04 -5.13
N ILE A 297 0.06 -0.11 -5.80
CA ILE A 297 0.98 -1.20 -5.46
C ILE A 297 2.43 -0.72 -5.33
N LEU A 298 2.90 0.08 -6.29
CA LEU A 298 4.28 0.58 -6.37
C LEU A 298 4.66 1.56 -5.23
N THR A 299 3.74 1.93 -4.34
CA THR A 299 4.00 2.86 -3.21
C THR A 299 4.33 2.16 -1.88
N ASN A 300 4.40 0.82 -1.90
CA ASN A 300 4.59 -0.07 -0.75
C ASN A 300 6.06 -0.54 -0.65
N ASP A 301 6.51 -0.95 0.54
CA ASP A 301 7.84 -1.55 0.66
C ASP A 301 7.89 -2.88 -0.11
N VAL A 302 6.78 -3.64 -0.11
CA VAL A 302 6.54 -4.79 -0.98
C VAL A 302 5.15 -4.69 -1.62
N GLY A 303 5.09 -4.96 -2.92
CA GLY A 303 3.86 -5.21 -3.68
C GLY A 303 3.82 -6.67 -4.12
N ILE A 304 2.65 -7.31 -4.07
CA ILE A 304 2.46 -8.74 -4.35
C ILE A 304 1.26 -8.86 -5.29
N VAL A 305 1.41 -9.62 -6.38
CA VAL A 305 0.36 -9.84 -7.39
C VAL A 305 0.12 -11.33 -7.52
N VAL A 306 -1.11 -11.79 -7.30
CA VAL A 306 -1.51 -13.17 -7.58
C VAL A 306 -1.31 -13.47 -9.07
N VAL A 307 -0.70 -14.61 -9.39
CA VAL A 307 -0.60 -15.13 -10.75
C VAL A 307 -1.34 -16.47 -10.78
N SER A 308 -2.33 -16.57 -11.66
CA SER A 308 -3.17 -17.76 -11.86
C SER A 308 -2.84 -18.45 -13.19
N ASP A 309 -3.32 -19.69 -13.34
CA ASP A 309 -3.32 -20.39 -14.62
C ASP A 309 -4.46 -19.92 -15.55
N ALA A 310 -4.54 -20.52 -16.74
CA ALA A 310 -5.60 -20.26 -17.73
C ALA A 310 -7.02 -20.71 -17.29
N HIS A 311 -7.16 -21.32 -16.11
CA HIS A 311 -8.43 -21.70 -15.49
C HIS A 311 -8.77 -20.83 -14.27
N GLY A 312 -7.96 -19.82 -13.97
CA GLY A 312 -8.14 -18.93 -12.83
C GLY A 312 -7.75 -19.54 -11.47
N GLU A 313 -7.01 -20.65 -11.46
CA GLU A 313 -6.46 -21.25 -10.24
C GLU A 313 -5.12 -20.57 -9.90
N PRO A 314 -4.97 -19.95 -8.71
CA PRO A 314 -3.71 -19.33 -8.29
C PRO A 314 -2.54 -20.32 -8.29
N GLN A 315 -1.39 -19.92 -8.83
CA GLN A 315 -0.17 -20.75 -8.91
C GLN A 315 0.99 -20.15 -8.10
N GLY A 316 0.98 -18.84 -7.88
CA GLY A 316 2.04 -18.14 -7.15
C GLY A 316 1.90 -16.63 -7.25
N PHE A 317 3.02 -15.93 -7.08
CA PHE A 317 3.02 -14.48 -6.93
C PHE A 317 4.17 -13.82 -7.67
N ASN A 318 3.86 -12.72 -8.34
CA ASN A 318 4.83 -11.72 -8.78
C ASN A 318 5.06 -10.72 -7.64
N ILE A 319 6.32 -10.31 -7.42
CA ILE A 319 6.72 -9.45 -6.29
C ILE A 319 7.44 -8.19 -6.78
N TYR A 320 6.98 -7.03 -6.30
CA TYR A 320 7.65 -5.73 -6.40
C TYR A 320 8.26 -5.33 -5.04
N VAL A 321 9.40 -4.63 -5.03
CA VAL A 321 10.07 -4.18 -3.79
C VAL A 321 10.61 -2.75 -3.86
N GLY A 322 10.61 -2.03 -2.74
CA GLY A 322 11.31 -0.74 -2.63
C GLY A 322 10.48 0.51 -2.90
N GLY A 323 9.15 0.44 -2.94
CA GLY A 323 8.28 1.61 -3.09
C GLY A 323 8.23 2.51 -1.85
N GLY A 324 8.05 3.82 -2.06
CA GLY A 324 7.78 4.71 -0.94
C GLY A 324 7.77 6.22 -1.18
N MET A 325 6.61 6.82 -0.92
CA MET A 325 6.33 8.25 -1.11
C MET A 325 7.16 9.24 -0.27
N GLY A 326 7.44 8.96 1.00
CA GLY A 326 7.90 10.00 1.94
C GLY A 326 9.26 10.61 1.60
N ARG A 327 9.31 11.95 1.49
CA ARG A 327 10.52 12.77 1.26
C ARG A 327 10.54 14.02 2.16
N THR A 328 11.59 14.82 2.03
CA THR A 328 11.72 16.15 2.67
C THR A 328 11.81 17.24 1.60
N HIS A 329 11.28 18.43 1.88
CA HIS A 329 11.54 19.61 1.05
C HIS A 329 13.03 20.00 1.11
N ARG A 330 13.54 20.56 0.01
CA ARG A 330 14.93 21.05 -0.17
C ARG A 330 16.07 20.04 0.03
N ILE A 331 15.79 18.76 0.31
CA ILE A 331 16.80 17.72 0.55
C ILE A 331 16.65 16.63 -0.51
N LYS A 332 17.40 16.79 -1.62
CA LYS A 332 17.29 15.99 -2.86
C LYS A 332 17.56 14.50 -2.65
N THR A 333 18.40 14.13 -1.68
CA THR A 333 18.65 12.74 -1.23
C THR A 333 17.43 12.07 -0.59
N THR A 334 16.31 12.77 -0.44
CA THR A 334 15.02 12.18 -0.09
C THR A 334 14.00 12.46 -1.20
N PHE A 335 13.56 11.39 -1.86
CA PHE A 335 12.76 11.39 -3.09
C PHE A 335 11.59 10.40 -2.96
N ALA A 336 10.55 10.51 -3.78
CA ALA A 336 9.57 9.43 -3.91
C ALA A 336 10.15 8.34 -4.85
N ARG A 337 9.77 7.07 -4.64
CA ARG A 337 10.27 5.93 -5.43
C ARG A 337 9.12 4.94 -5.67
N LEU A 338 9.13 4.32 -6.85
CA LEU A 338 8.33 3.14 -7.19
C LEU A 338 9.02 1.87 -6.64
N GLY A 339 8.31 0.73 -6.68
CA GLY A 339 8.91 -0.58 -6.43
C GLY A 339 9.43 -1.20 -7.73
N ASP A 340 10.57 -1.89 -7.64
CA ASP A 340 11.19 -2.63 -8.75
C ASP A 340 10.73 -4.09 -8.74
N GLU A 341 10.80 -4.76 -9.89
CA GLU A 341 10.47 -6.18 -10.03
C GLU A 341 11.52 -7.07 -9.36
N LEU A 342 11.12 -7.74 -8.28
CA LEU A 342 11.95 -8.74 -7.59
C LEU A 342 11.95 -10.06 -8.38
N GLY A 343 10.78 -10.51 -8.83
CA GLY A 343 10.60 -11.76 -9.55
C GLY A 343 9.31 -12.49 -9.16
N TYR A 344 9.26 -13.79 -9.44
CA TYR A 344 8.15 -14.69 -9.13
C TYR A 344 8.52 -15.72 -8.05
N VAL A 345 7.52 -16.17 -7.27
CA VAL A 345 7.59 -17.36 -6.39
C VAL A 345 6.35 -18.25 -6.52
N PRO A 346 6.46 -19.57 -6.30
CA PRO A 346 5.31 -20.46 -6.07
C PRO A 346 4.42 -20.01 -4.90
N LYS A 347 3.16 -20.45 -4.87
CA LYS A 347 2.18 -19.97 -3.88
C LYS A 347 2.51 -20.36 -2.44
N GLU A 348 3.06 -21.54 -2.26
CA GLU A 348 3.55 -22.09 -0.99
C GLU A 348 4.72 -21.30 -0.38
N ASP A 349 5.51 -20.62 -1.22
CA ASP A 349 6.75 -19.93 -0.81
C ASP A 349 6.53 -18.49 -0.33
N ILE A 350 5.31 -17.95 -0.44
CA ILE A 350 5.03 -16.52 -0.25
C ILE A 350 5.38 -16.01 1.15
N LEU A 351 5.12 -16.79 2.20
CA LEU A 351 5.41 -16.40 3.58
C LEU A 351 6.92 -16.44 3.88
N TYR A 352 7.63 -17.40 3.28
CA TYR A 352 9.08 -17.56 3.41
C TYR A 352 9.84 -16.42 2.72
N VAL A 353 9.50 -16.08 1.47
CA VAL A 353 10.12 -14.94 0.78
C VAL A 353 9.71 -13.60 1.42
N MET A 354 8.47 -13.47 1.92
CA MET A 354 8.03 -12.29 2.67
C MET A 354 8.85 -12.09 3.95
N LYS A 355 9.12 -13.17 4.70
CA LYS A 355 10.03 -13.16 5.86
C LYS A 355 11.45 -12.78 5.43
N ALA A 356 11.99 -13.36 4.37
CA ALA A 356 13.32 -13.08 3.84
C ALA A 356 13.52 -11.60 3.43
N ILE A 357 12.53 -10.97 2.79
CA ILE A 357 12.55 -9.54 2.45
C ILE A 357 12.55 -8.67 3.73
N VAL A 358 11.73 -9.03 4.73
CA VAL A 358 11.67 -8.31 6.01
C VAL A 358 12.99 -8.45 6.78
N VAL A 359 13.60 -9.64 6.81
CA VAL A 359 14.90 -9.88 7.44
C VAL A 359 16.02 -9.12 6.73
N THR A 360 16.03 -9.10 5.40
CA THR A 360 16.98 -8.29 4.61
C THR A 360 16.94 -6.82 5.01
N GLN A 361 15.73 -6.25 5.18
CA GLN A 361 15.52 -4.88 5.68
C GLN A 361 15.76 -4.72 7.19
N ARG A 362 15.59 -5.76 8.01
CA ARG A 362 15.86 -5.76 9.46
C ARG A 362 17.35 -5.60 9.74
N GLU A 363 18.20 -6.34 9.02
CA GLU A 363 19.65 -6.33 9.20
C GLU A 363 20.31 -5.14 8.47
N ASN A 364 19.96 -4.91 7.20
CA ASN A 364 20.71 -3.98 6.35
C ASN A 364 20.11 -2.56 6.27
N GLY A 365 18.86 -2.39 6.69
CA GLY A 365 18.20 -1.07 6.64
C GLY A 365 18.79 -0.10 7.68
N ARG A 366 19.24 1.07 7.23
CA ARG A 366 19.93 2.08 8.06
C ARG A 366 19.21 2.45 9.35
N ARG A 367 19.90 2.38 10.48
CA ARG A 367 19.38 2.70 11.84
C ARG A 367 19.97 3.99 12.46
N ASP A 368 20.88 4.65 11.75
CA ASP A 368 21.55 5.88 12.15
C ASP A 368 20.65 7.12 11.99
N GLU A 369 20.05 7.29 10.81
CA GLU A 369 19.28 8.47 10.43
C GLU A 369 17.94 8.09 9.79
N ARG A 370 16.87 8.35 10.54
CA ARG A 370 15.51 7.82 10.34
C ARG A 370 14.81 8.26 9.05
N ARG A 371 15.36 9.23 8.31
CA ARG A 371 14.89 9.63 6.99
C ARG A 371 15.32 8.68 5.87
N TYR A 372 16.42 7.94 6.05
CA TYR A 372 17.00 6.99 5.10
C TYR A 372 16.67 5.53 5.45
N SER A 373 16.06 5.26 6.60
CA SER A 373 15.73 3.91 7.12
C SER A 373 14.64 3.11 6.38
N ARG A 374 14.13 3.56 5.23
CA ARG A 374 13.12 2.82 4.45
C ARG A 374 13.79 1.97 3.38
N MET A 375 13.26 0.77 3.13
CA MET A 375 13.87 -0.22 2.23
C MET A 375 14.13 0.31 0.81
N LYS A 376 13.33 1.28 0.36
CA LYS A 376 13.57 2.01 -0.90
C LYS A 376 14.99 2.56 -1.06
N TYR A 377 15.62 3.05 0.02
CA TYR A 377 16.99 3.60 -0.03
C TYR A 377 18.03 2.49 0.02
N LEU A 378 17.77 1.39 0.74
CA LEU A 378 18.62 0.21 0.71
C LEU A 378 18.70 -0.38 -0.72
N ILE A 379 17.59 -0.40 -1.44
CA ILE A 379 17.53 -0.86 -2.84
C ILE A 379 18.14 0.18 -3.80
N ASP A 380 17.98 1.48 -3.54
CA ASP A 380 18.67 2.55 -4.28
C ASP A 380 20.21 2.46 -4.14
N ASP A 381 20.70 2.28 -2.91
CA ASP A 381 22.12 2.17 -2.55
C ASP A 381 22.76 0.84 -3.05
N TRP A 382 21.97 -0.19 -3.34
CA TRP A 382 22.45 -1.55 -3.68
C TRP A 382 22.19 -1.98 -5.12
N GLY A 383 21.16 -1.48 -5.77
CA GLY A 383 20.57 -2.07 -6.97
C GLY A 383 19.72 -3.31 -6.67
N ILE A 384 18.72 -3.56 -7.53
CA ILE A 384 17.74 -4.65 -7.35
C ILE A 384 18.40 -6.05 -7.35
N ASP A 385 19.43 -6.27 -8.18
CA ASP A 385 20.06 -7.60 -8.30
C ASP A 385 20.82 -8.02 -7.04
N LYS A 386 21.54 -7.08 -6.41
CA LYS A 386 22.19 -7.31 -5.12
C LYS A 386 21.15 -7.53 -4.03
N PHE A 387 20.07 -6.75 -4.03
CA PHE A 387 18.98 -6.93 -3.07
C PHE A 387 18.34 -8.32 -3.22
N ARG A 388 17.99 -8.74 -4.44
CA ARG A 388 17.49 -10.09 -4.76
C ARG A 388 18.46 -11.16 -4.24
N SER A 389 19.75 -11.04 -4.54
CA SER A 389 20.77 -12.01 -4.11
C SER A 389 20.97 -12.12 -2.60
N VAL A 390 20.51 -11.15 -1.80
CA VAL A 390 20.52 -11.23 -0.32
C VAL A 390 19.18 -11.75 0.21
N VAL A 391 18.05 -11.38 -0.41
CA VAL A 391 16.75 -12.02 -0.10
C VAL A 391 16.83 -13.53 -0.34
N GLU A 392 17.44 -13.97 -1.43
CA GLU A 392 17.66 -15.40 -1.75
C GLU A 392 18.48 -16.15 -0.70
N GLN A 393 19.35 -15.48 0.07
CA GLN A 393 20.12 -16.12 1.16
C GLN A 393 19.21 -16.46 2.34
N TYR A 394 18.31 -15.54 2.71
CA TYR A 394 17.32 -15.74 3.78
C TYR A 394 16.09 -16.56 3.35
N TYR A 395 15.87 -16.71 2.05
CA TYR A 395 14.81 -17.53 1.44
C TYR A 395 15.27 -18.97 1.14
N GLY A 396 16.58 -19.20 0.96
CA GLY A 396 17.17 -20.52 0.70
C GLY A 396 16.98 -21.05 -0.74
N LYS A 397 16.08 -20.44 -1.52
CA LYS A 397 15.81 -20.76 -2.92
C LYS A 397 16.16 -19.56 -3.82
N LYS A 398 16.24 -19.81 -5.13
CA LYS A 398 16.26 -18.75 -6.16
C LYS A 398 14.86 -18.19 -6.38
N ILE A 399 14.79 -16.89 -6.69
CA ILE A 399 13.56 -16.24 -7.13
C ILE A 399 13.46 -16.38 -8.67
N GLU A 400 12.31 -16.78 -9.18
CA GLU A 400 12.09 -16.95 -10.62
C GLU A 400 12.01 -15.59 -11.33
N PRO A 401 12.22 -15.53 -12.67
CA PRO A 401 11.95 -14.33 -13.45
C PRO A 401 10.53 -13.80 -13.23
N PHE A 402 10.38 -12.47 -13.19
CA PHE A 402 9.08 -11.83 -13.08
C PHE A 402 8.20 -12.21 -14.29
N LYS A 403 6.96 -12.63 -14.03
CA LYS A 403 6.03 -13.05 -15.10
C LYS A 403 5.33 -11.83 -15.69
N GLU A 404 4.99 -11.89 -16.98
CA GLU A 404 4.24 -10.82 -17.63
C GLU A 404 2.88 -10.60 -16.94
N LEU A 405 2.45 -9.34 -16.85
CA LEU A 405 1.17 -8.94 -16.27
C LEU A 405 0.40 -8.09 -17.30
N PRO A 406 -0.95 -8.16 -17.31
CA PRO A 406 -1.79 -7.27 -18.09
C PRO A 406 -1.63 -5.81 -17.62
N GLU A 407 -2.13 -4.87 -18.42
CA GLU A 407 -2.17 -3.46 -18.02
C GLU A 407 -2.98 -3.26 -16.73
N TRP A 408 -2.55 -2.25 -15.97
CA TRP A 408 -3.16 -1.89 -14.69
C TRP A 408 -4.28 -0.87 -14.87
N GLU A 409 -5.35 -1.05 -14.10
CA GLU A 409 -6.48 -0.16 -13.96
C GLU A 409 -6.59 0.33 -12.51
N PHE A 410 -7.14 1.53 -12.32
CA PHE A 410 -7.57 1.98 -10.99
C PHE A 410 -9.02 1.56 -10.75
N VAL A 411 -9.28 0.83 -9.67
CA VAL A 411 -10.62 0.37 -9.28
C VAL A 411 -11.04 1.02 -7.97
N ASP A 412 -12.19 1.70 -7.95
CA ASP A 412 -12.73 2.40 -6.77
C ASP A 412 -13.70 1.55 -5.92
N TYR A 413 -14.31 0.54 -6.54
CA TYR A 413 -15.38 -0.33 -6.04
C TYR A 413 -16.69 0.40 -5.64
N LEU A 414 -16.96 1.57 -6.20
CA LEU A 414 -18.09 2.43 -5.81
C LEU A 414 -19.38 2.07 -6.54
N GLY A 415 -20.52 2.37 -5.92
CA GLY A 415 -21.83 1.97 -6.41
C GLY A 415 -22.19 0.51 -6.08
N TRP A 416 -23.20 -0.01 -6.77
CA TRP A 416 -23.83 -1.31 -6.49
C TRP A 416 -23.29 -2.43 -7.39
N HIS A 417 -22.70 -3.46 -6.78
CA HIS A 417 -22.02 -4.58 -7.46
C HIS A 417 -22.49 -5.93 -6.92
N GLU A 418 -22.27 -7.01 -7.68
CA GLU A 418 -22.54 -8.39 -7.23
C GLU A 418 -21.28 -9.01 -6.61
N GLN A 419 -21.42 -9.87 -5.59
CA GLN A 419 -20.26 -10.57 -4.99
C GLN A 419 -19.88 -11.87 -5.75
N GLY A 420 -20.82 -12.48 -6.47
CA GLY A 420 -20.68 -13.80 -7.11
C GLY A 420 -21.34 -14.96 -6.35
N ASP A 421 -21.85 -14.73 -5.14
CA ASP A 421 -22.62 -15.70 -4.32
C ASP A 421 -24.13 -15.41 -4.29
N GLY A 422 -24.61 -14.58 -5.22
CA GLY A 422 -25.98 -14.08 -5.27
C GLY A 422 -26.24 -12.83 -4.42
N THR A 423 -25.37 -12.47 -3.47
CA THR A 423 -25.46 -11.22 -2.71
C THR A 423 -24.80 -10.03 -3.43
N MET A 424 -25.07 -8.82 -2.93
CA MET A 424 -24.56 -7.55 -3.45
C MET A 424 -23.54 -6.92 -2.48
N PHE A 425 -22.73 -6.00 -2.99
CA PHE A 425 -22.08 -4.98 -2.16
C PHE A 425 -22.40 -3.57 -2.66
N CYS A 426 -22.18 -2.57 -1.81
CA CYS A 426 -22.35 -1.16 -2.16
C CYS A 426 -21.15 -0.34 -1.65
N GLY A 427 -20.33 0.17 -2.57
CA GLY A 427 -19.24 1.09 -2.25
C GLY A 427 -19.71 2.53 -2.19
N LEU A 428 -19.39 3.20 -1.08
CA LEU A 428 -19.87 4.53 -0.74
C LEU A 428 -18.73 5.54 -0.78
N HIS A 429 -18.90 6.59 -1.57
CA HIS A 429 -17.96 7.71 -1.63
C HIS A 429 -17.99 8.51 -0.33
N ILE A 430 -16.83 8.75 0.28
CA ILE A 430 -16.66 9.57 1.47
C ILE A 430 -15.52 10.55 1.22
N ASP A 431 -15.83 11.84 1.05
CA ASP A 431 -14.82 12.88 0.78
C ASP A 431 -13.70 12.86 1.83
N SER A 432 -12.49 12.49 1.39
CA SER A 432 -11.33 12.27 2.26
C SER A 432 -11.61 11.38 3.49
N GLY A 433 -12.51 10.40 3.38
CA GLY A 433 -12.77 9.39 4.40
C GLY A 433 -13.26 9.90 5.75
N ARG A 434 -13.81 11.12 5.86
CA ARG A 434 -14.33 11.66 7.12
C ARG A 434 -15.80 11.25 7.32
N ILE A 435 -16.05 10.35 8.27
CA ILE A 435 -17.39 9.95 8.71
C ILE A 435 -17.77 10.74 9.96
N GLY A 436 -18.85 11.52 9.89
CA GLY A 436 -19.40 12.33 10.99
C GLY A 436 -20.86 12.70 10.75
N GLY A 437 -21.48 13.39 11.71
CA GLY A 437 -22.84 13.97 11.55
C GLY A 437 -23.90 12.96 11.10
N THR A 438 -24.77 13.38 10.17
CA THR A 438 -25.82 12.52 9.59
C THR A 438 -25.25 11.28 8.90
N THR A 439 -24.16 11.43 8.14
CA THR A 439 -23.45 10.33 7.48
C THR A 439 -23.07 9.22 8.46
N LYS A 440 -22.50 9.58 9.63
CA LYS A 440 -22.16 8.62 10.70
C LYS A 440 -23.40 7.87 11.20
N LYS A 441 -24.43 8.62 11.60
CA LYS A 441 -25.68 8.06 12.17
C LYS A 441 -26.38 7.11 11.20
N THR A 442 -26.47 7.49 9.92
CA THR A 442 -27.10 6.66 8.89
C THR A 442 -26.28 5.42 8.56
N LEU A 443 -24.95 5.53 8.43
CA LEU A 443 -24.10 4.36 8.21
C LEU A 443 -24.23 3.36 9.36
N ARG A 444 -24.15 3.82 10.62
CA ARG A 444 -24.39 2.98 11.80
C ARG A 444 -25.76 2.32 11.74
N ALA A 445 -26.84 3.07 11.54
CA ALA A 445 -28.20 2.55 11.51
C ALA A 445 -28.42 1.50 10.40
N ILE A 446 -27.79 1.64 9.24
CA ILE A 446 -27.83 0.64 8.16
C ILE A 446 -27.04 -0.61 8.55
N ILE A 447 -25.81 -0.44 9.04
CA ILE A 447 -24.90 -1.53 9.41
C ILE A 447 -25.48 -2.38 10.56
N GLU A 448 -26.02 -1.72 11.59
CA GLU A 448 -26.67 -2.33 12.75
C GLU A 448 -27.96 -3.08 12.34
N LYS A 449 -28.87 -2.42 11.62
CA LYS A 449 -30.17 -2.98 11.21
C LYS A 449 -30.07 -4.21 10.31
N TYR A 450 -29.07 -4.26 9.44
CA TYR A 450 -28.90 -5.35 8.47
C TYR A 450 -27.75 -6.31 8.84
N ASN A 451 -27.14 -6.16 10.03
CA ASN A 451 -25.98 -6.92 10.49
C ASN A 451 -24.86 -7.05 9.44
N LEU A 452 -24.50 -5.92 8.81
CA LEU A 452 -23.53 -5.91 7.72
C LEU A 452 -22.09 -5.89 8.26
N ASP A 453 -21.22 -6.69 7.67
CA ASP A 453 -19.77 -6.42 7.71
C ASP A 453 -19.42 -5.36 6.66
N VAL A 454 -18.33 -4.63 6.90
CA VAL A 454 -17.86 -3.58 5.99
C VAL A 454 -16.39 -3.73 5.62
N ARG A 455 -16.01 -3.13 4.48
CA ARG A 455 -14.63 -3.09 4.02
C ARG A 455 -14.19 -1.67 3.71
N LEU A 456 -12.98 -1.31 4.11
CA LEU A 456 -12.40 0.01 3.87
C LEU A 456 -11.52 -0.03 2.61
N THR A 457 -11.59 0.98 1.75
CA THR A 457 -10.81 1.02 0.49
C THR A 457 -9.49 1.79 0.67
N PRO A 458 -8.46 1.53 -0.16
CA PRO A 458 -7.24 2.31 -0.15
C PRO A 458 -7.44 3.78 -0.57
N ASN A 459 -8.58 4.12 -1.18
CA ASN A 459 -8.97 5.49 -1.51
C ASN A 459 -9.88 6.15 -0.45
N GLN A 460 -9.85 5.63 0.79
CA GLN A 460 -10.53 6.24 1.94
C GLN A 460 -12.07 6.13 1.90
N ASN A 461 -12.62 5.23 1.07
CA ASN A 461 -14.06 4.95 0.98
C ASN A 461 -14.46 3.71 1.82
N ILE A 462 -15.76 3.45 1.96
CA ILE A 462 -16.31 2.31 2.70
C ILE A 462 -17.27 1.50 1.83
N ILE A 463 -17.19 0.18 1.91
CA ILE A 463 -18.04 -0.78 1.21
C ILE A 463 -18.91 -1.49 2.25
N LEU A 464 -20.23 -1.45 2.04
CA LEU A 464 -21.21 -2.30 2.72
C LEU A 464 -21.26 -3.66 2.00
N THR A 465 -21.08 -4.77 2.72
CA THR A 465 -20.92 -6.11 2.11
C THR A 465 -22.08 -7.06 2.41
N ASN A 466 -22.15 -8.20 1.71
CA ASN A 466 -23.12 -9.29 1.91
C ASN A 466 -24.60 -8.86 1.87
N ILE A 467 -24.93 -7.81 1.10
CA ILE A 467 -26.27 -7.21 1.08
C ILE A 467 -27.24 -8.10 0.29
N ASN A 468 -28.37 -8.49 0.91
CA ASN A 468 -29.46 -9.14 0.18
C ASN A 468 -30.08 -8.17 -0.85
N ARG A 469 -30.32 -8.64 -2.08
CA ARG A 469 -30.88 -7.82 -3.18
C ARG A 469 -32.16 -7.06 -2.80
N ALA A 470 -33.01 -7.62 -1.94
CA ALA A 470 -34.23 -6.96 -1.45
C ALA A 470 -33.94 -5.69 -0.63
N TRP A 471 -32.78 -5.59 0.04
CA TRP A 471 -32.40 -4.43 0.84
C TRP A 471 -31.84 -3.28 0.02
N ARG A 472 -31.51 -3.49 -1.27
CA ARG A 472 -30.90 -2.48 -2.15
C ARG A 472 -31.68 -1.17 -2.17
N LYS A 473 -33.01 -1.23 -2.33
CA LYS A 473 -33.87 -0.03 -2.37
C LYS A 473 -33.94 0.68 -1.00
N PRO A 474 -34.30 0.03 0.12
CA PRO A 474 -34.24 0.63 1.46
C PRO A 474 -32.90 1.28 1.79
N ILE A 475 -31.78 0.59 1.55
CA ILE A 475 -30.44 1.11 1.81
C ILE A 475 -30.15 2.34 0.94
N SER A 476 -30.45 2.29 -0.37
CA SER A 476 -30.24 3.44 -1.27
C SER A 476 -31.06 4.67 -0.85
N THR A 477 -32.30 4.47 -0.37
CA THR A 477 -33.14 5.56 0.15
C THR A 477 -32.51 6.20 1.38
N SER A 478 -32.16 5.42 2.41
CA SER A 478 -31.55 5.96 3.64
C SER A 478 -30.19 6.64 3.41
N LEU A 479 -29.38 6.13 2.47
CA LEU A 479 -28.13 6.77 2.06
C LEU A 479 -28.36 8.13 1.41
N ALA A 480 -29.31 8.22 0.47
CA ALA A 480 -29.65 9.47 -0.21
C ALA A 480 -30.24 10.53 0.75
N GLU A 481 -31.09 10.13 1.69
CA GLU A 481 -31.63 10.97 2.77
C GLU A 481 -30.51 11.56 3.66
N ALA A 482 -29.38 10.87 3.78
CA ALA A 482 -28.20 11.32 4.53
C ALA A 482 -27.17 12.10 3.69
N GLY A 483 -27.46 12.38 2.42
CA GLY A 483 -26.54 13.04 1.49
C GLY A 483 -25.40 12.16 0.98
N ILE A 484 -25.47 10.84 1.19
CA ILE A 484 -24.51 9.88 0.63
C ILE A 484 -24.99 9.54 -0.78
N LEU A 485 -24.43 10.24 -1.77
CA LEU A 485 -24.90 10.22 -3.15
C LEU A 485 -24.57 8.90 -3.88
N ASP A 486 -25.43 8.51 -4.82
CA ASP A 486 -25.09 7.57 -5.89
C ASP A 486 -23.94 8.17 -6.72
N ILE A 487 -22.97 7.32 -7.10
CA ILE A 487 -21.70 7.72 -7.71
C ILE A 487 -21.85 8.63 -8.94
N LYS A 488 -22.93 8.46 -9.72
CA LYS A 488 -23.22 9.28 -10.91
C LYS A 488 -23.61 10.74 -10.61
N TYR A 489 -23.80 11.10 -9.35
CA TYR A 489 -24.06 12.46 -8.87
C TYR A 489 -22.87 13.07 -8.11
N VAL A 490 -21.76 12.34 -7.98
CA VAL A 490 -20.50 12.84 -7.43
C VAL A 490 -19.64 13.39 -8.58
N ASP A 491 -18.97 14.52 -8.39
CA ASP A 491 -18.02 15.04 -9.39
C ASP A 491 -16.87 14.01 -9.57
N PRO A 492 -16.55 13.57 -10.80
CA PRO A 492 -15.44 12.65 -11.07
C PRO A 492 -14.08 13.06 -10.46
N LEU A 493 -13.88 14.36 -10.21
CA LEU A 493 -12.71 14.88 -9.48
C LEU A 493 -12.73 14.43 -8.01
N ASN A 494 -13.89 14.49 -7.34
CA ASN A 494 -14.05 14.03 -5.96
C ASN A 494 -13.84 12.51 -5.83
N VAL A 495 -14.35 11.72 -6.79
CA VAL A 495 -14.28 10.24 -6.80
C VAL A 495 -12.85 9.71 -6.65
N THR A 496 -11.91 10.30 -7.40
CA THR A 496 -10.49 9.90 -7.38
C THR A 496 -9.64 10.71 -6.38
N ALA A 497 -10.22 11.76 -5.79
CA ALA A 497 -9.48 12.68 -4.94
C ALA A 497 -9.20 12.15 -3.54
N MET A 498 -8.04 12.54 -3.00
CA MET A 498 -7.64 12.21 -1.64
C MET A 498 -6.90 13.34 -0.96
N ALA A 499 -7.29 13.67 0.26
CA ALA A 499 -6.46 14.42 1.19
C ALA A 499 -5.94 13.55 2.35
N CYS A 500 -4.88 14.00 3.02
CA CYS A 500 -4.52 13.52 4.36
C CYS A 500 -5.06 14.49 5.43
N PRO A 501 -5.23 14.05 6.70
CA PRO A 501 -5.81 14.91 7.74
C PRO A 501 -5.14 16.27 7.92
N ALA A 502 -3.80 16.32 7.81
CA ALA A 502 -3.03 17.55 7.98
C ALA A 502 -3.41 18.34 9.25
N LEU A 503 -3.74 19.62 9.13
CA LEU A 503 -4.16 20.44 10.26
C LEU A 503 -5.61 20.08 10.71
N PRO A 504 -5.92 20.21 12.02
CA PRO A 504 -5.05 20.74 13.06
C PRO A 504 -4.18 19.68 13.76
N LEU A 505 -4.56 18.41 13.74
CA LEU A 505 -3.98 17.41 14.65
C LEU A 505 -2.65 16.79 14.18
N CYS A 506 -2.24 16.93 12.91
CA CYS A 506 -0.95 16.40 12.46
C CYS A 506 0.20 17.32 12.93
N PRO A 507 1.16 16.84 13.76
CA PRO A 507 2.30 17.64 14.19
C PRO A 507 3.31 17.92 13.06
N LEU A 508 3.17 17.28 11.90
CA LEU A 508 4.04 17.43 10.73
C LEU A 508 3.44 18.29 9.61
N ALA A 509 2.20 18.77 9.75
CA ALA A 509 1.55 19.58 8.73
C ALA A 509 2.12 21.01 8.66
N ILE A 510 2.41 21.47 7.44
CA ILE A 510 2.89 22.81 7.12
C ILE A 510 1.73 23.71 6.68
N THR A 511 0.73 23.12 6.02
CA THR A 511 -0.53 23.76 5.58
C THR A 511 -1.67 22.74 5.64
N GLU A 512 -2.87 23.16 5.24
CA GLU A 512 -4.07 22.33 5.15
C GLU A 512 -3.94 21.16 4.16
N ALA A 513 -4.91 20.24 4.22
CA ALA A 513 -5.22 19.32 3.13
C ALA A 513 -6.70 18.91 3.18
N GLU A 514 -7.11 18.11 4.17
CA GLU A 514 -8.50 17.62 4.30
C GLU A 514 -9.53 18.76 4.42
N ARG A 515 -9.23 19.80 5.20
CA ARG A 515 -10.11 20.97 5.33
C ARG A 515 -10.12 21.88 4.09
N GLY A 516 -9.10 21.79 3.25
CA GLY A 516 -8.92 22.66 2.07
C GLY A 516 -9.35 22.04 0.75
N ILE A 517 -9.33 20.70 0.63
CA ILE A 517 -9.59 20.01 -0.64
C ILE A 517 -10.98 20.29 -1.24
N PRO A 518 -12.10 20.43 -0.49
CA PRO A 518 -13.41 20.67 -1.11
C PRO A 518 -13.49 22.03 -1.84
N ALA A 519 -12.78 23.05 -1.34
CA ALA A 519 -12.67 24.35 -1.99
C ALA A 519 -11.71 24.33 -3.19
N LEU A 520 -10.67 23.48 -3.14
CA LEU A 520 -9.73 23.28 -4.23
C LEU A 520 -10.37 22.55 -5.42
N LEU A 521 -11.13 21.47 -5.18
CA LEU A 521 -11.79 20.70 -6.24
C LEU A 521 -12.82 21.56 -6.99
N LYS A 522 -13.64 22.34 -6.27
CA LYS A 522 -14.58 23.30 -6.88
C LYS A 522 -13.90 24.34 -7.78
N ARG A 523 -12.67 24.76 -7.45
CA ARG A 523 -11.89 25.67 -8.30
C ARG A 523 -11.33 24.97 -9.53
N VAL A 524 -10.89 23.72 -9.42
CA VAL A 524 -10.47 22.94 -10.59
C VAL A 524 -11.66 22.69 -11.53
N ARG A 525 -12.85 22.34 -11.02
CA ARG A 525 -14.08 22.23 -11.84
C ARG A 525 -14.42 23.55 -12.53
N ALA A 526 -14.38 24.69 -11.81
CA ALA A 526 -14.62 26.00 -12.41
C ALA A 526 -13.59 26.37 -13.50
N ILE A 527 -12.33 25.92 -13.39
CA ILE A 527 -11.33 26.06 -14.47
C ILE A 527 -11.70 25.14 -15.65
N PHE A 528 -12.11 23.89 -15.40
CA PHE A 528 -12.55 22.96 -16.46
C PHE A 528 -13.70 23.54 -17.27
N ASP A 529 -14.71 24.08 -16.58
CA ASP A 529 -15.87 24.72 -17.19
C ASP A 529 -15.44 25.96 -18.01
N LYS A 530 -14.51 26.77 -17.49
CA LYS A 530 -13.95 27.95 -18.20
C LYS A 530 -13.17 27.57 -19.47
N VAL A 531 -12.40 26.48 -19.47
CA VAL A 531 -11.59 26.05 -20.64
C VAL A 531 -12.35 25.12 -21.60
N GLY A 532 -13.64 24.84 -21.34
CA GLY A 532 -14.47 24.01 -22.21
C GLY A 532 -14.25 22.50 -22.10
N LEU A 533 -13.59 22.04 -21.02
CA LEU A 533 -13.65 20.64 -20.58
C LEU A 533 -15.09 20.30 -20.16
N LYS A 534 -15.43 19.01 -20.19
CA LYS A 534 -16.78 18.51 -19.89
C LYS A 534 -16.93 18.13 -18.42
N HIS A 535 -18.18 18.05 -17.96
CA HIS A 535 -18.48 17.63 -16.58
C HIS A 535 -17.96 16.22 -16.23
N TYR A 536 -17.81 15.35 -17.24
CA TYR A 536 -17.23 14.02 -17.09
C TYR A 536 -15.69 13.99 -17.23
N ASP A 537 -15.07 15.05 -17.76
CA ASP A 537 -13.61 15.15 -17.80
C ASP A 537 -13.09 15.28 -16.35
N SER A 538 -12.02 14.55 -16.03
CA SER A 538 -11.47 14.40 -14.68
C SER A 538 -9.95 14.23 -14.70
N VAL A 539 -9.31 14.47 -13.55
CA VAL A 539 -7.90 14.15 -13.28
C VAL A 539 -7.73 13.72 -11.82
N VAL A 540 -6.81 12.79 -11.55
CA VAL A 540 -6.53 12.28 -10.19
C VAL A 540 -5.85 13.36 -9.34
N ILE A 541 -6.59 13.96 -8.41
CA ILE A 541 -6.11 15.04 -7.52
C ILE A 541 -5.77 14.54 -6.12
N ARG A 542 -4.53 14.76 -5.64
CA ARG A 542 -4.12 14.26 -4.32
C ARG A 542 -3.38 15.33 -3.51
N VAL A 543 -3.91 15.66 -2.33
CA VAL A 543 -3.47 16.79 -1.49
C VAL A 543 -2.83 16.30 -0.19
N THR A 544 -1.68 16.87 0.17
CA THR A 544 -1.02 16.61 1.45
C THR A 544 -0.47 17.88 2.08
N GLY A 545 -0.67 18.07 3.39
CA GLY A 545 -0.17 19.25 4.10
C GLY A 545 1.35 19.27 4.34
N CYS A 546 2.10 18.25 3.89
CA CYS A 546 3.56 18.11 4.07
C CYS A 546 4.16 17.03 3.15
N PRO A 547 5.48 17.01 2.89
CA PRO A 547 6.13 16.09 1.93
C PRO A 547 6.22 14.62 2.35
N ASN A 548 5.56 14.23 3.45
CA ASN A 548 5.48 12.83 3.89
C ASN A 548 4.64 11.93 2.96
N GLY A 549 3.85 12.52 2.04
CA GLY A 549 3.13 11.78 1.00
C GLY A 549 2.00 10.87 1.50
N CYS A 550 1.33 11.22 2.60
CA CYS A 550 0.33 10.35 3.25
C CYS A 550 -0.90 10.04 2.37
N ALA A 551 -1.26 10.94 1.44
CA ALA A 551 -2.33 10.74 0.46
C ALA A 551 -1.81 10.26 -0.92
N ARG A 552 -0.59 9.68 -0.97
CA ARG A 552 0.06 9.19 -2.19
C ARG A 552 0.09 10.24 -3.35
N PRO A 553 0.50 11.50 -3.09
CA PRO A 553 0.38 12.60 -4.05
C PRO A 553 1.40 12.52 -5.20
N TYR A 554 2.45 11.72 -5.06
CA TYR A 554 3.47 11.52 -6.09
C TYR A 554 3.05 10.49 -7.16
N MET A 555 1.83 9.95 -7.06
CA MET A 555 1.21 9.08 -8.07
C MET A 555 -0.01 9.77 -8.73
N ALA A 556 -0.20 11.07 -8.46
CA ALA A 556 -1.33 11.84 -8.98
C ALA A 556 -1.01 12.43 -10.35
N GLU A 557 -2.01 12.55 -11.22
CA GLU A 557 -1.93 13.42 -12.39
C GLU A 557 -1.72 14.87 -11.95
N LEU A 558 -2.38 15.28 -10.85
CA LEU A 558 -2.19 16.58 -10.20
C LEU A 558 -2.03 16.44 -8.66
N GLY A 559 -0.78 16.47 -8.20
CA GLY A 559 -0.41 16.37 -6.79
C GLY A 559 -0.15 17.72 -6.13
N PHE A 560 -0.76 17.97 -4.97
CA PHE A 560 -0.51 19.17 -4.15
C PHE A 560 0.23 18.80 -2.86
N VAL A 561 1.46 19.31 -2.70
CA VAL A 561 2.34 18.96 -1.59
C VAL A 561 2.70 20.21 -0.79
N GLY A 562 2.09 20.36 0.37
CA GLY A 562 2.21 21.51 1.26
C GLY A 562 3.65 21.80 1.61
N ASP A 563 4.10 23.01 1.28
CA ASP A 563 5.51 23.41 1.38
C ASP A 563 5.73 24.66 2.24
N GLY A 564 4.67 25.40 2.54
CA GLY A 564 4.66 26.62 3.37
C GLY A 564 3.22 27.03 3.72
N PRO A 565 3.04 28.03 4.60
CA PRO A 565 1.73 28.56 4.91
C PRO A 565 1.02 29.06 3.65
N ASN A 566 -0.18 28.52 3.40
CA ASN A 566 -0.99 28.79 2.22
C ASN A 566 -0.24 28.62 0.88
N SER A 567 0.69 27.66 0.80
CA SER A 567 1.36 27.28 -0.45
C SER A 567 1.58 25.78 -0.63
N TYR A 568 1.52 25.34 -1.88
CA TYR A 568 1.78 23.97 -2.31
C TYR A 568 2.88 23.95 -3.36
N GLN A 569 3.74 22.95 -3.29
CA GLN A 569 4.51 22.46 -4.41
C GLN A 569 3.58 21.61 -5.29
N ILE A 570 3.45 21.96 -6.57
CA ILE A 570 2.65 21.23 -7.57
C ILE A 570 3.49 20.11 -8.17
N TRP A 571 2.89 18.93 -8.31
CA TRP A 571 3.45 17.73 -8.92
C TRP A 571 2.54 17.27 -10.07
N LEU A 572 3.14 16.88 -11.20
CA LEU A 572 2.41 16.44 -12.40
C LEU A 572 3.02 15.14 -12.95
N GLY A 573 2.24 14.36 -13.70
CA GLY A 573 2.73 13.21 -14.50
C GLY A 573 2.61 11.83 -13.85
N GLY A 574 1.92 11.70 -12.72
CA GLY A 574 1.29 10.42 -12.37
C GLY A 574 0.13 10.12 -13.34
N THR A 575 -0.38 8.89 -13.37
CA THR A 575 -1.39 8.43 -14.34
C THR A 575 -2.70 7.96 -13.68
N PRO A 576 -3.82 7.88 -14.42
CA PRO A 576 -5.10 7.37 -13.91
C PRO A 576 -5.04 5.98 -13.27
N ASN A 577 -4.11 5.12 -13.71
CA ASN A 577 -3.85 3.79 -13.15
C ASN A 577 -2.71 3.71 -12.13
N GLN A 578 -2.09 4.84 -11.76
CA GLN A 578 -0.98 4.93 -10.79
C GLN A 578 0.26 4.07 -11.12
N MET A 579 0.59 3.93 -12.41
CA MET A 579 1.85 3.29 -12.83
C MET A 579 2.99 4.30 -13.04
N SER A 580 2.71 5.58 -13.31
CA SER A 580 3.74 6.62 -13.40
C SER A 580 3.98 7.36 -12.06
N LEU A 581 5.23 7.75 -11.83
CA LEU A 581 5.64 8.62 -10.73
C LEU A 581 5.67 10.09 -11.18
N ALA A 582 4.83 10.92 -10.57
CA ALA A 582 4.79 12.36 -10.79
C ALA A 582 6.12 13.04 -10.43
N LYS A 583 6.43 14.14 -11.12
CA LYS A 583 7.63 14.97 -10.91
C LYS A 583 7.23 16.35 -10.36
N SER A 584 8.15 17.00 -9.67
CA SER A 584 7.94 18.32 -9.05
C SER A 584 7.94 19.42 -10.12
N PHE A 585 6.79 20.03 -10.38
CA PHE A 585 6.62 21.02 -11.46
C PHE A 585 6.91 22.45 -11.01
N LYS A 586 6.13 22.99 -10.04
CA LYS A 586 6.27 24.38 -9.59
C LYS A 586 6.22 24.45 -8.06
N ASP A 587 7.29 24.96 -7.44
CA ASP A 587 7.40 25.17 -6.00
C ASP A 587 6.56 26.38 -5.55
N LYS A 588 6.21 26.44 -4.26
CA LYS A 588 5.71 27.66 -3.56
C LYS A 588 4.42 28.30 -4.07
N VAL A 589 3.69 27.70 -5.01
CA VAL A 589 2.46 28.26 -5.59
C VAL A 589 1.44 28.57 -4.49
N LYS A 590 1.00 29.84 -4.42
CA LYS A 590 0.04 30.29 -3.40
C LYS A 590 -1.35 29.78 -3.69
N ILE A 591 -2.15 29.63 -2.64
CA ILE A 591 -3.57 29.24 -2.78
C ILE A 591 -4.36 30.24 -3.64
N HIS A 592 -3.95 31.52 -3.74
CA HIS A 592 -4.58 32.51 -4.63
C HIS A 592 -3.95 32.61 -6.04
N ASP A 593 -2.92 31.82 -6.33
CA ASP A 593 -2.24 31.80 -7.65
C ASP A 593 -2.48 30.49 -8.42
N LEU A 594 -3.34 29.59 -7.92
CA LEU A 594 -3.54 28.27 -8.52
C LEU A 594 -4.06 28.34 -9.96
N GLU A 595 -5.03 29.22 -10.23
CA GLU A 595 -5.59 29.45 -11.57
C GLU A 595 -4.49 29.83 -12.58
N LYS A 596 -3.52 30.67 -12.17
CA LYS A 596 -2.41 31.13 -13.02
C LYS A 596 -1.48 30.00 -13.48
N VAL A 597 -1.54 28.82 -12.83
CA VAL A 597 -0.77 27.63 -13.23
C VAL A 597 -1.67 26.59 -13.88
N LEU A 598 -2.89 26.40 -13.36
CA LEU A 598 -3.79 25.32 -13.78
C LEU A 598 -4.58 25.65 -15.05
N GLU A 599 -4.99 26.91 -15.23
CA GLU A 599 -5.76 27.36 -16.40
C GLU A 599 -5.00 27.16 -17.73
N PRO A 600 -3.73 27.59 -17.88
CA PRO A 600 -2.93 27.23 -19.05
C PRO A 600 -2.80 25.72 -19.21
N LEU A 601 -2.41 24.97 -18.16
CA LEU A 601 -2.19 23.52 -18.27
C LEU A 601 -3.43 22.78 -18.79
N PHE A 602 -4.62 23.10 -18.29
CA PHE A 602 -5.87 22.47 -18.74
C PHE A 602 -6.35 22.99 -20.10
N SER A 603 -6.06 24.26 -20.45
CA SER A 603 -6.30 24.78 -21.80
C SER A 603 -5.44 24.06 -22.84
N TYR A 604 -4.13 23.91 -22.58
CA TYR A 604 -3.22 23.19 -23.46
C TYR A 604 -3.52 21.70 -23.53
N TRP A 605 -3.94 21.06 -22.44
CA TRP A 605 -4.48 19.69 -22.48
C TRP A 605 -5.69 19.63 -23.41
N LYS A 606 -6.68 20.52 -23.24
CA LYS A 606 -7.89 20.53 -24.06
C LYS A 606 -7.63 20.74 -25.56
N MET A 607 -6.60 21.52 -25.90
CA MET A 607 -6.23 21.81 -27.30
C MET A 607 -5.27 20.78 -27.93
N LYS A 608 -4.40 20.14 -27.14
CA LYS A 608 -3.25 19.36 -27.64
C LYS A 608 -3.19 17.91 -27.10
N SER A 609 -4.24 17.44 -26.44
CA SER A 609 -4.46 16.03 -26.10
C SER A 609 -4.66 15.17 -27.35
N LEU A 610 -4.11 13.96 -27.36
CA LEU A 610 -4.52 12.91 -28.30
C LEU A 610 -5.90 12.35 -27.90
N HIS A 611 -6.55 11.61 -28.79
CA HIS A 611 -7.87 11.03 -28.51
C HIS A 611 -7.81 10.04 -27.33
N GLY A 612 -8.56 10.32 -26.25
CA GLY A 612 -8.58 9.50 -25.03
C GLY A 612 -7.40 9.72 -24.08
N GLU A 613 -6.51 10.69 -24.34
CA GLU A 613 -5.30 10.88 -23.55
C GLU A 613 -5.56 11.56 -22.19
N SER A 614 -5.11 10.92 -21.11
CA SER A 614 -5.21 11.48 -19.75
C SER A 614 -4.33 12.72 -19.57
N PHE A 615 -4.59 13.51 -18.53
CA PHE A 615 -3.76 14.68 -18.22
C PHE A 615 -2.35 14.25 -17.75
N GLY A 616 -2.26 13.09 -17.10
CA GLY A 616 -1.00 12.43 -16.77
C GLY A 616 -0.16 12.07 -17.98
N ASP A 617 -0.75 11.40 -18.97
CA ASP A 617 -0.06 10.95 -20.18
C ASP A 617 0.31 12.13 -21.09
N PHE A 618 -0.60 13.09 -21.25
CA PHE A 618 -0.35 14.38 -21.89
C PHE A 618 0.84 15.10 -21.26
N THR A 619 0.89 15.16 -19.92
CA THR A 619 2.02 15.75 -19.18
C THR A 619 3.33 15.03 -19.48
N ASN A 620 3.31 13.70 -19.48
CA ASN A 620 4.49 12.87 -19.70
C ASN A 620 5.00 12.95 -21.15
N ARG A 621 4.09 13.08 -22.13
CA ARG A 621 4.41 13.21 -23.56
C ARG A 621 5.02 14.57 -23.91
N LEU A 622 4.52 15.68 -23.37
CA LEU A 622 5.06 17.02 -23.66
C LEU A 622 6.33 17.34 -22.89
N GLY A 623 6.46 16.84 -21.66
CA GLY A 623 7.58 17.14 -20.78
C GLY A 623 7.52 18.53 -20.15
N PHE A 624 8.29 18.72 -19.08
CA PHE A 624 8.13 19.88 -18.20
C PHE A 624 8.62 21.20 -18.81
N ASP A 625 9.55 21.18 -19.76
CA ASP A 625 10.06 22.39 -20.41
C ASP A 625 8.94 23.07 -21.23
N GLN A 626 8.23 22.29 -22.05
CA GLN A 626 7.07 22.76 -22.81
C GLN A 626 5.93 23.23 -21.89
N LEU A 627 5.61 22.47 -20.84
CA LEU A 627 4.57 22.83 -19.88
C LEU A 627 4.91 24.10 -19.09
N THR A 628 6.21 24.35 -18.83
CA THR A 628 6.66 25.59 -18.18
C THR A 628 6.52 26.77 -19.13
N GLU A 629 6.96 26.63 -20.38
CA GLU A 629 6.78 27.63 -21.44
C GLU A 629 5.30 27.98 -21.66
N MET A 630 4.42 26.97 -21.66
CA MET A 630 2.96 27.12 -21.77
C MET A 630 2.34 27.91 -20.62
N VAL A 631 2.81 27.71 -19.38
CA VAL A 631 2.34 28.46 -18.22
C VAL A 631 2.88 29.88 -18.21
N ASP A 632 4.17 30.07 -18.51
CA ASP A 632 4.83 31.38 -18.39
C ASP A 632 4.54 32.30 -19.60
N LYS A 633 4.02 31.77 -20.73
CA LYS A 633 3.50 32.55 -21.88
C LYS A 633 1.98 32.79 -21.86
N TRP A 634 1.26 32.37 -20.82
CA TRP A 634 -0.22 32.47 -20.78
C TRP A 634 -0.71 33.92 -20.70
N ASP A 635 -1.27 34.45 -21.80
CA ASP A 635 -1.85 35.81 -21.85
C ASP A 635 -3.34 35.86 -21.52
N GLY A 636 -3.96 34.71 -21.22
CA GLY A 636 -5.38 34.58 -20.92
C GLY A 636 -6.30 34.42 -22.14
N SER A 637 -5.75 34.39 -23.37
CA SER A 637 -6.53 34.15 -24.60
C SER A 637 -6.31 32.75 -25.16
N LEU A 638 -7.41 32.03 -25.42
CA LEU A 638 -7.39 30.75 -26.16
C LEU A 638 -7.14 30.96 -27.67
N GLU A 639 -7.44 32.15 -28.19
CA GLU A 639 -7.53 32.44 -29.63
C GLU A 639 -6.16 32.62 -30.32
N LYS A 640 -5.08 32.89 -29.57
CA LYS A 640 -3.73 33.14 -30.13
C LYS A 640 -2.78 31.92 -30.11
N VAL A 641 -3.30 30.75 -29.74
CA VAL A 641 -2.50 29.55 -29.39
C VAL A 641 -2.69 28.41 -30.41
N ILE A 642 -3.53 28.65 -31.42
CA ILE A 642 -3.88 27.78 -32.54
C ILE A 642 -2.80 27.84 -33.63
#